data_AF-A0A433TGH8-F1
#
_entry.id   AF-A0A433TGH8-F1
#
_cell.length_a   1.000
_cell.length_b   1.000
_cell.length_c   1.000
_cell.angle_alpha   90.00
_cell.angle_beta   90.00
_cell.angle_gamma   90.00
#
_symmetry.space_group_name_H-M   'P 1'
#
loop_
_entity.id
_entity.type
_entity.pdbx_description
1 polymer ?
#
loop_
_entity_poly.entity_id
_entity_poly.type
_entity_poly.pdbx_seq_one_letter_code
_entity_poly.pdbx_strand_id
1 'polypeptide(L)'
;MFTVKMASSIKFSCRTGLKARAAGALSLVQSRCRCILGQHHPPRPEQTTAGYSTWGRWTVPALSGRVAGRPPHNYRSTHHDCDATVFGKAEKTRAGWDALKGKGNIILMGLPGSGKTTTGRLLADKLHRRVFDVDDHLLTPYWGMSVADKLGQIGDHRFLEEEGKALLTLDHQASIVSLSGSNPLHHDSMAKVVKGGVVIYLDAETKTILSRQKNMKVDRIIGMADGATLEQVIEARRKVYEKWHDLRVFIHARDTPSDVAEKVMAAISRFHDDGGHVSTRDVTGETSRSTFLETVLQGLAPDGGLYVRPRQRPTLSLDDLQTLLPMTVVERALRLLEAWVHPLDVSPQALRHFLDLAYTRGLFDHPGLCPLVPLTKNVYTQELFHGPTASFKDWALQLMPRFYTRAANTLRPGQRFLVVAATSGDTGSATLDGFSRHATGARVGALVLYPAHNISEIQRQQTITMEGANVKVIGVDADFDYCQQTVKRMFLDKDFQKALGDCQLSVANSINWGRLLPQVLYHVTAYLDMVKDKHVTMGQSVDYCIPTGNFGNILSAYYAKEMGVPIRHLLCASNSNNILTEFLTTGVYHPANYRLQSTVSPSIDIIGSSNLERLLYHVTQDPGMVRQFYQDVKTQGKAQVTDKVLQALKSTFRSGFATEEETLNTIRTVYDKTGYILDPHTAVGYHVATREGAPDVPTVLAGTAHFAKFLDNVLPAIRDLNKDSDPDKPSVEQLFTSASHLRGQPKMHSLLSSIASKPAKHSEIVPADYAQICQSIIQFARSF
;
A
#
# COMPACT_ATOMS: atom_id res chain seq x y z
N MET A 1 50.49 -17.85 31.46
CA MET A 1 50.71 -17.85 32.92
C MET A 1 49.38 -17.58 33.61
N PHE A 2 49.00 -18.39 34.62
CA PHE A 2 47.84 -18.27 35.53
C PHE A 2 46.43 -18.07 34.87
N THR A 3 45.42 -18.93 34.97
CA THR A 3 45.09 -20.11 35.81
C THR A 3 44.52 -19.85 37.22
N VAL A 4 43.19 -19.64 37.34
CA VAL A 4 42.23 -20.18 38.34
C VAL A 4 40.82 -20.10 37.69
N LYS A 5 39.89 -21.07 37.63
CA LYS A 5 39.76 -22.49 38.05
C LYS A 5 39.09 -22.83 39.41
N MET A 6 37.75 -22.73 39.50
CA MET A 6 36.92 -23.59 40.37
C MET A 6 35.61 -24.04 39.69
N ALA A 7 35.07 -25.19 40.13
CA ALA A 7 33.96 -25.89 39.49
C ALA A 7 33.19 -26.81 40.48
N SER A 8 31.89 -26.99 40.27
CA SER A 8 31.10 -28.21 40.55
C SER A 8 29.70 -28.02 39.93
N SER A 9 29.06 -28.88 39.12
CA SER A 9 29.08 -30.32 38.85
C SER A 9 28.13 -31.17 39.69
N ILE A 10 26.96 -31.50 39.13
CA ILE A 10 26.26 -32.77 39.37
C ILE A 10 25.87 -33.37 38.00
N LYS A 11 26.17 -34.65 37.81
CA LYS A 11 25.76 -35.49 36.67
C LYS A 11 24.72 -36.49 37.16
N PHE A 12 23.89 -37.02 36.26
CA PHE A 12 23.65 -38.47 36.21
C PHE A 12 23.44 -38.96 34.78
N SER A 13 23.79 -40.22 34.52
CA SER A 13 23.81 -40.84 33.18
C SER A 13 23.62 -42.37 33.29
N CYS A 14 22.77 -42.93 32.42
CA CYS A 14 22.89 -44.27 31.80
C CYS A 14 21.88 -44.33 30.64
N ARG A 15 22.24 -44.54 29.36
CA ARG A 15 22.90 -45.68 28.68
C ARG A 15 22.06 -46.96 28.50
N THR A 16 21.44 -47.03 27.31
CA THR A 16 21.47 -48.15 26.33
C THR A 16 21.03 -49.57 26.73
N GLY A 17 20.05 -50.11 25.98
CA GLY A 17 19.75 -51.55 25.82
C GLY A 17 19.24 -51.83 24.39
N LEU A 18 19.47 -53.03 23.85
CA LEU A 18 19.36 -53.37 22.40
C LEU A 18 18.35 -54.52 22.12
N LYS A 19 17.85 -54.61 20.87
CA LYS A 19 17.07 -55.73 20.26
C LYS A 19 15.61 -55.84 20.79
N ALA A 20 14.60 -56.36 20.07
CA ALA A 20 14.60 -57.29 18.92
C ALA A 20 13.39 -57.08 17.97
N ARG A 21 13.31 -57.90 16.90
CA ARG A 21 12.25 -57.89 15.86
C ARG A 21 10.94 -58.57 16.31
N ALA A 22 9.81 -58.12 15.77
CA ALA A 22 8.68 -58.99 15.43
C ALA A 22 7.96 -58.44 14.18
N ALA A 23 7.50 -59.33 13.29
CA ALA A 23 6.76 -59.00 12.08
C ALA A 23 5.32 -59.52 12.18
N GLY A 24 4.38 -58.87 11.49
CA GLY A 24 2.98 -59.29 11.40
C GLY A 24 2.22 -58.35 10.46
N ALA A 25 1.48 -58.91 9.50
CA ALA A 25 0.84 -58.18 8.40
C ALA A 25 -0.69 -58.38 8.39
N LEU A 26 -1.38 -57.75 7.42
CA LEU A 26 -2.82 -57.83 7.10
C LEU A 26 -3.76 -57.07 8.09
N SER A 27 -4.88 -56.46 7.66
CA SER A 27 -5.43 -56.23 6.31
C SER A 27 -6.47 -55.08 6.28
N LEU A 28 -6.86 -54.70 5.05
CA LEU A 28 -7.95 -53.79 4.65
C LEU A 28 -9.26 -53.90 5.47
N VAL A 29 -10.00 -52.78 5.57
CA VAL A 29 -11.38 -52.67 5.01
C VAL A 29 -11.63 -51.24 4.47
N GLN A 30 -12.21 -51.13 3.27
CA GLN A 30 -12.88 -49.92 2.75
C GLN A 30 -14.38 -50.22 2.53
N SER A 31 -15.27 -49.29 2.92
CA SER A 31 -16.66 -49.16 2.38
C SER A 31 -17.24 -47.82 2.87
N ARG A 32 -17.65 -46.83 2.06
CA ARG A 32 -18.66 -46.74 0.98
C ARG A 32 -20.12 -47.05 1.37
N CYS A 33 -20.94 -45.99 1.47
CA CYS A 33 -22.35 -45.89 1.05
C CYS A 33 -22.65 -44.37 0.88
N ARG A 34 -23.08 -43.80 -0.27
CA ARG A 34 -24.23 -43.97 -1.19
C ARG A 34 -25.55 -43.33 -0.70
N CYS A 35 -26.06 -42.43 -1.54
CA CYS A 35 -27.35 -41.72 -1.42
C CYS A 35 -28.54 -42.59 -1.89
N ILE A 36 -29.75 -42.30 -1.39
CA ILE A 36 -31.04 -42.63 -2.05
C ILE A 36 -32.04 -41.46 -1.84
N LEU A 37 -32.90 -41.23 -2.84
CA LEU A 37 -34.01 -40.25 -2.88
C LEU A 37 -35.35 -40.88 -2.47
N GLY A 38 -36.32 -40.08 -2.01
CA GLY A 38 -37.72 -40.51 -1.85
C GLY A 38 -38.69 -39.35 -1.64
N GLN A 39 -39.76 -39.29 -2.45
CA GLN A 39 -40.84 -38.29 -2.37
C GLN A 39 -42.03 -38.82 -1.54
N HIS A 40 -42.89 -37.94 -1.01
CA HIS A 40 -44.36 -37.99 -1.19
C HIS A 40 -45.09 -36.82 -0.48
N HIS A 41 -46.27 -36.46 -1.00
CA HIS A 41 -47.25 -35.44 -0.57
C HIS A 41 -48.66 -36.07 -0.66
N PRO A 42 -49.74 -35.45 -0.18
CA PRO A 42 -50.09 -34.97 1.17
C PRO A 42 -51.41 -35.65 1.65
N PRO A 43 -52.10 -35.14 2.70
CA PRO A 43 -53.40 -34.49 2.40
C PRO A 43 -53.78 -33.28 3.30
N ARG A 44 -54.86 -32.61 2.88
CA ARG A 44 -55.74 -31.62 3.56
C ARG A 44 -57.21 -32.07 3.27
N PRO A 45 -58.29 -31.46 3.80
CA PRO A 45 -58.40 -30.25 4.62
C PRO A 45 -59.28 -30.41 5.90
N GLU A 46 -59.42 -29.33 6.69
CA GLU A 46 -60.76 -28.82 7.06
C GLU A 46 -60.70 -27.35 7.53
N GLN A 47 -61.86 -26.68 7.57
CA GLN A 47 -62.02 -25.24 7.74
C GLN A 47 -62.62 -24.89 9.11
N THR A 48 -62.19 -23.78 9.73
CA THR A 48 -63.08 -22.91 10.54
C THR A 48 -62.54 -21.48 10.57
N THR A 49 -63.40 -20.53 10.93
CA THR A 49 -63.35 -19.11 10.54
C THR A 49 -63.02 -18.10 11.65
N ALA A 50 -62.67 -16.89 11.21
CA ALA A 50 -62.82 -15.59 11.88
C ALA A 50 -61.88 -15.17 13.03
N GLY A 51 -61.48 -13.89 13.01
CA GLY A 51 -60.74 -13.22 14.10
C GLY A 51 -59.74 -12.16 13.62
N TYR A 52 -60.18 -10.90 13.43
CA TYR A 52 -59.32 -9.78 13.01
C TYR A 52 -58.38 -9.31 14.13
N SER A 53 -57.11 -8.98 13.83
CA SER A 53 -56.60 -7.58 13.83
C SER A 53 -55.07 -7.45 13.69
N THR A 54 -54.68 -6.78 12.59
CA THR A 54 -53.59 -5.79 12.38
C THR A 54 -52.18 -5.87 13.02
N TRP A 55 -51.24 -5.28 12.25
CA TRP A 55 -49.85 -4.90 12.54
C TRP A 55 -48.75 -5.93 12.19
N GLY A 56 -48.11 -5.69 11.04
CA GLY A 56 -47.19 -6.62 10.40
C GLY A 56 -45.73 -6.47 10.84
N ARG A 57 -45.02 -7.61 10.82
CA ARG A 57 -43.55 -7.66 10.74
C ARG A 57 -43.15 -7.86 9.29
N TRP A 58 -42.24 -7.03 8.78
CA TRP A 58 -41.62 -7.26 7.47
C TRP A 58 -40.39 -8.17 7.62
N THR A 59 -40.52 -9.40 7.15
CA THR A 59 -39.41 -10.34 6.97
C THR A 59 -38.74 -10.15 5.61
N VAL A 60 -37.41 -10.22 5.59
CA VAL A 60 -36.59 -10.25 4.37
C VAL A 60 -36.84 -11.54 3.58
N PRO A 61 -37.06 -11.47 2.25
CA PRO A 61 -36.93 -12.61 1.36
C PRO A 61 -35.71 -12.47 0.45
N ALA A 62 -34.84 -13.47 0.44
CA ALA A 62 -33.87 -13.68 -0.64
C ALA A 62 -34.56 -14.41 -1.79
N LEU A 63 -34.32 -14.00 -3.04
CA LEU A 63 -34.68 -14.79 -4.22
C LEU A 63 -33.63 -14.71 -5.32
N SER A 64 -33.24 -15.89 -5.79
CA SER A 64 -32.40 -16.11 -6.97
C SER A 64 -33.22 -16.04 -8.26
N GLY A 65 -32.69 -15.43 -9.31
CA GLY A 65 -33.26 -15.52 -10.66
C GLY A 65 -32.31 -15.02 -11.74
N ARG A 66 -31.97 -15.86 -12.71
CA ARG A 66 -31.27 -15.46 -13.95
C ARG A 66 -32.29 -15.12 -15.04
N VAL A 67 -32.29 -13.89 -15.55
CA VAL A 67 -32.72 -13.58 -16.93
C VAL A 67 -31.81 -12.48 -17.48
N ALA A 68 -31.44 -12.57 -18.75
CA ALA A 68 -30.60 -11.58 -19.42
C ALA A 68 -31.39 -10.33 -19.84
N GLY A 69 -30.79 -9.15 -19.69
CA GLY A 69 -31.33 -7.88 -20.18
C GLY A 69 -30.26 -6.79 -20.11
N ARG A 70 -30.11 -6.01 -21.19
CA ARG A 70 -29.15 -4.88 -21.24
C ARG A 70 -29.59 -3.77 -20.27
N PRO A 71 -28.66 -3.10 -19.54
CA PRO A 71 -29.02 -1.93 -18.76
C PRO A 71 -29.26 -0.72 -19.67
N PRO A 72 -30.29 0.10 -19.43
CA PRO A 72 -30.48 1.37 -20.14
C PRO A 72 -29.55 2.44 -19.57
N HIS A 73 -28.93 3.23 -20.45
CA HIS A 73 -28.31 4.50 -20.06
C HIS A 73 -29.40 5.51 -19.69
N ASN A 74 -29.33 6.06 -18.47
CA ASN A 74 -29.38 7.50 -18.19
C ASN A 74 -29.68 7.74 -16.70
N TYR A 75 -28.66 8.15 -15.95
CA TYR A 75 -28.85 8.88 -14.69
C TYR A 75 -27.90 10.07 -14.66
N ARG A 76 -28.40 11.25 -15.09
CA ARG A 76 -27.71 12.52 -14.86
C ARG A 76 -27.97 12.95 -13.41
N SER A 77 -27.22 12.40 -12.45
CA SER A 77 -27.04 13.05 -11.15
C SER A 77 -25.97 14.13 -11.27
N THR A 78 -26.28 15.34 -10.80
CA THR A 78 -25.32 16.45 -10.70
C THR A 78 -24.21 16.09 -9.71
N HIS A 79 -23.04 15.67 -10.21
CA HIS A 79 -21.90 15.29 -9.39
C HIS A 79 -21.15 16.51 -8.82
N HIS A 80 -21.63 17.03 -7.70
CA HIS A 80 -20.82 17.73 -6.71
C HIS A 80 -20.92 16.96 -5.37
N ASP A 81 -19.82 16.92 -4.60
CA ASP A 81 -19.69 16.30 -3.27
C ASP A 81 -19.80 14.74 -3.14
N CYS A 82 -19.15 13.99 -4.03
CA CYS A 82 -19.06 12.52 -3.90
C CYS A 82 -18.01 12.00 -2.90
N ASP A 83 -16.98 12.78 -2.52
CA ASP A 83 -15.95 12.34 -1.55
C ASP A 83 -16.39 12.56 -0.07
N ALA A 84 -17.17 13.61 0.21
CA ALA A 84 -17.47 14.04 1.58
C ALA A 84 -18.55 13.20 2.31
N THR A 85 -19.25 12.33 1.58
CA THR A 85 -20.50 11.67 2.05
C THR A 85 -20.38 10.16 2.27
N VAL A 86 -19.29 9.52 1.80
CA VAL A 86 -19.12 8.04 1.78
C VAL A 86 -19.25 7.38 3.17
N PHE A 87 -18.98 8.11 4.27
CA PHE A 87 -19.05 7.59 5.64
C PHE A 87 -19.92 8.42 6.62
N GLY A 88 -20.68 9.41 6.15
CA GLY A 88 -21.53 10.27 7.01
C GLY A 88 -20.79 11.26 7.93
N LYS A 89 -19.47 11.13 8.11
CA LYS A 89 -18.61 12.10 8.81
C LYS A 89 -18.12 13.18 7.83
N ALA A 90 -18.44 14.44 8.10
CA ALA A 90 -17.81 15.56 7.42
C ALA A 90 -16.30 15.61 7.74
N GLU A 91 -15.45 15.67 6.71
CA GLU A 91 -14.01 15.73 6.88
C GLU A 91 -13.55 17.06 7.51
N LYS A 92 -12.47 17.01 8.30
CA LYS A 92 -11.84 18.21 8.85
C LYS A 92 -10.97 18.87 7.79
N THR A 93 -11.31 20.09 7.40
CA THR A 93 -10.46 20.94 6.56
C THR A 93 -9.40 21.66 7.40
N ARG A 94 -8.28 22.05 6.78
CA ARG A 94 -7.22 22.80 7.47
C ARG A 94 -7.74 24.13 8.03
N ALA A 95 -8.49 24.89 7.22
CA ALA A 95 -9.15 26.13 7.67
C ALA A 95 -10.13 25.91 8.84
N GLY A 96 -10.91 24.82 8.83
CA GLY A 96 -11.80 24.47 9.93
C GLY A 96 -11.05 24.09 11.21
N TRP A 97 -9.87 23.48 11.10
CA TRP A 97 -9.01 23.22 12.24
C TRP A 97 -8.32 24.49 12.77
N ASP A 98 -7.83 25.36 11.90
CA ASP A 98 -7.20 26.62 12.30
C ASP A 98 -8.18 27.52 13.07
N ALA A 99 -9.46 27.53 12.70
CA ALA A 99 -10.53 28.19 13.45
C ALA A 99 -10.79 27.59 14.86
N LEU A 100 -10.49 26.29 15.04
CA LEU A 100 -10.58 25.57 16.31
C LEU A 100 -9.26 25.56 17.09
N LYS A 101 -8.15 26.07 16.55
CA LYS A 101 -6.83 25.98 17.19
C LYS A 101 -6.85 26.66 18.57
N GLY A 102 -6.40 25.94 19.60
CA GLY A 102 -6.47 26.38 21.00
C GLY A 102 -7.86 26.21 21.67
N LYS A 103 -8.97 26.23 20.92
CA LYS A 103 -10.35 26.13 21.45
C LYS A 103 -11.00 24.76 21.30
N GLY A 104 -10.58 23.97 20.31
CA GLY A 104 -11.10 22.64 20.04
C GLY A 104 -10.74 21.64 21.14
N ASN A 105 -11.62 20.67 21.35
CA ASN A 105 -11.42 19.59 22.32
C ASN A 105 -10.40 18.56 21.80
N ILE A 106 -9.82 17.81 22.74
CA ILE A 106 -9.11 16.56 22.47
C ILE A 106 -10.04 15.44 22.94
N ILE A 107 -10.52 14.61 22.02
CA ILE A 107 -11.60 13.65 22.26
C ILE A 107 -11.00 12.24 22.25
N LEU A 108 -10.93 11.60 23.41
CA LEU A 108 -10.39 10.26 23.59
C LEU A 108 -11.48 9.21 23.33
N MET A 109 -11.29 8.41 22.30
CA MET A 109 -12.15 7.29 21.90
C MET A 109 -11.37 5.97 22.06
N GLY A 110 -12.08 4.88 22.39
CA GLY A 110 -11.44 3.58 22.62
C GLY A 110 -12.32 2.64 23.43
N LEU A 111 -12.02 1.33 23.37
CA LEU A 111 -12.84 0.30 24.02
C LEU A 111 -12.78 0.45 25.56
N PRO A 112 -13.76 -0.09 26.32
CA PRO A 112 -13.63 -0.19 27.78
C PRO A 112 -12.31 -0.89 28.14
N GLY A 113 -11.51 -0.32 29.05
CA GLY A 113 -10.15 -0.81 29.35
C GLY A 113 -9.01 -0.26 28.47
N SER A 114 -9.28 0.57 27.45
CA SER A 114 -8.21 1.23 26.67
C SER A 114 -7.46 2.33 27.43
N GLY A 115 -8.01 2.80 28.56
CA GLY A 115 -7.37 3.80 29.44
C GLY A 115 -7.83 5.25 29.26
N LYS A 116 -8.90 5.51 28.49
CA LYS A 116 -9.44 6.86 28.19
C LYS A 116 -9.42 7.82 29.38
N THR A 117 -10.20 7.55 30.42
CA THR A 117 -10.37 8.41 31.61
C THR A 117 -9.05 8.70 32.32
N THR A 118 -8.21 7.68 32.52
CA THR A 118 -6.89 7.83 33.18
C THR A 118 -5.94 8.67 32.33
N THR A 119 -5.88 8.39 31.03
CA THR A 119 -5.08 9.16 30.06
C THR A 119 -5.58 10.60 29.97
N GLY A 120 -6.90 10.81 29.99
CA GLY A 120 -7.54 12.12 29.89
C GLY A 120 -7.19 13.04 31.06
N ARG A 121 -7.11 12.49 32.28
CA ARG A 121 -6.63 13.22 33.48
C ARG A 121 -5.16 13.63 33.32
N LEU A 122 -4.28 12.70 32.97
CA LEU A 122 -2.85 12.98 32.77
C LEU A 122 -2.58 14.00 31.64
N LEU A 123 -3.35 13.94 30.55
CA LEU A 123 -3.27 14.92 29.45
C LEU A 123 -3.78 16.30 29.85
N ALA A 124 -4.84 16.37 30.66
CA ALA A 124 -5.38 17.62 31.17
C ALA A 124 -4.37 18.36 32.05
N ASP A 125 -3.68 17.63 32.94
CA ASP A 125 -2.60 18.16 33.77
C ASP A 125 -1.45 18.70 32.91
N LYS A 126 -0.98 17.91 31.92
CA LYS A 126 0.12 18.25 31.01
C LYS A 126 -0.19 19.41 30.05
N LEU A 127 -1.44 19.56 29.62
CA LEU A 127 -1.88 20.57 28.67
C LEU A 127 -2.55 21.78 29.33
N HIS A 128 -2.68 21.79 30.65
CA HIS A 128 -3.44 22.78 31.43
C HIS A 128 -4.87 22.98 30.89
N ARG A 129 -5.56 21.87 30.61
CA ARG A 129 -6.94 21.83 30.08
C ARG A 129 -7.89 21.22 31.09
N ARG A 130 -9.20 21.47 30.95
CA ARG A 130 -10.22 20.81 31.78
C ARG A 130 -10.41 19.35 31.37
N VAL A 131 -10.53 18.44 32.33
CA VAL A 131 -11.04 17.08 32.10
C VAL A 131 -12.56 17.14 31.90
N PHE A 132 -13.07 16.36 30.97
CA PHE A 132 -14.50 16.07 30.87
C PHE A 132 -14.69 14.58 30.53
N ASP A 133 -14.95 13.76 31.54
CA ASP A 133 -15.36 12.37 31.31
C ASP A 133 -16.88 12.31 31.12
N VAL A 134 -17.34 11.72 30.02
CA VAL A 134 -18.77 11.68 29.66
C VAL A 134 -19.60 10.89 30.68
N ASP A 135 -19.06 9.80 31.24
CA ASP A 135 -19.81 8.95 32.17
C ASP A 135 -20.02 9.68 33.52
N ASP A 136 -18.96 10.29 34.04
CA ASP A 136 -18.94 11.02 35.32
C ASP A 136 -19.62 12.40 35.23
N HIS A 137 -19.37 13.18 34.17
CA HIS A 137 -19.69 14.62 34.10
C HIS A 137 -20.89 14.97 33.21
N LEU A 138 -21.37 14.04 32.37
CA LEU A 138 -22.57 14.24 31.54
C LEU A 138 -23.69 13.27 31.89
N LEU A 139 -23.44 11.96 31.75
CA LEU A 139 -24.49 10.95 31.85
C LEU A 139 -25.05 10.83 33.27
N THR A 140 -24.17 10.75 34.28
CA THR A 140 -24.59 10.61 35.68
C THR A 140 -25.42 11.83 36.17
N PRO A 141 -25.00 13.09 35.92
CA PRO A 141 -25.84 14.26 36.21
C PRO A 141 -27.14 14.33 35.38
N TYR A 142 -27.09 13.97 34.09
CA TYR A 142 -28.25 14.06 33.19
C TYR A 142 -29.36 13.05 33.53
N TRP A 143 -28.99 11.86 34.05
CA TRP A 143 -29.96 10.84 34.47
C TRP A 143 -30.27 10.83 35.97
N GLY A 144 -29.48 11.51 36.81
CA GLY A 144 -29.62 11.49 38.27
C GLY A 144 -29.30 10.14 38.92
N MET A 145 -28.57 9.26 38.22
CA MET A 145 -28.20 7.90 38.64
C MET A 145 -26.94 7.45 37.91
N SER A 146 -26.25 6.40 38.39
CA SER A 146 -25.06 5.91 37.70
C SER A 146 -25.37 5.32 36.32
N VAL A 147 -24.36 5.32 35.45
CA VAL A 147 -24.44 4.70 34.12
C VAL A 147 -24.81 3.20 34.20
N ALA A 148 -24.31 2.50 35.23
CA ALA A 148 -24.61 1.08 35.47
C ALA A 148 -26.07 0.86 35.89
N ASP A 149 -26.59 1.69 36.80
CA ASP A 149 -28.01 1.62 37.22
C ASP A 149 -28.94 1.94 36.06
N LYS A 150 -28.57 2.94 35.22
CA LYS A 150 -29.34 3.29 34.04
C LYS A 150 -29.40 2.12 33.05
N LEU A 151 -28.26 1.48 32.78
CA LEU A 151 -28.19 0.32 31.91
C LEU A 151 -29.06 -0.84 32.45
N GLY A 152 -29.00 -1.10 33.76
CA GLY A 152 -29.87 -2.09 34.42
C GLY A 152 -31.37 -1.75 34.32
N GLN A 153 -31.74 -0.47 34.36
CA GLN A 153 -33.13 0.00 34.27
C GLN A 153 -33.73 -0.17 32.87
N ILE A 154 -33.00 0.17 31.80
CA ILE A 154 -33.58 0.27 30.44
C ILE A 154 -33.10 -0.80 29.45
N GLY A 155 -32.03 -1.53 29.80
CA GLY A 155 -31.44 -2.58 28.97
C GLY A 155 -30.65 -2.09 27.75
N ASP A 156 -29.80 -2.96 27.22
CA ASP A 156 -28.85 -2.67 26.11
C ASP A 156 -29.50 -1.96 24.92
N HIS A 157 -30.71 -2.39 24.50
CA HIS A 157 -31.38 -1.89 23.30
C HIS A 157 -31.83 -0.42 23.41
N ARG A 158 -32.26 0.04 24.59
CA ARG A 158 -32.69 1.44 24.79
C ARG A 158 -31.54 2.34 25.23
N PHE A 159 -30.50 1.76 25.82
CA PHE A 159 -29.38 2.51 26.37
C PHE A 159 -28.65 3.37 25.32
N LEU A 160 -28.37 2.83 24.13
CA LEU A 160 -27.64 3.57 23.08
C LEU A 160 -28.37 4.85 22.62
N GLU A 161 -29.69 4.82 22.53
CA GLU A 161 -30.51 5.98 22.14
C GLU A 161 -30.56 7.04 23.26
N GLU A 162 -30.73 6.62 24.51
CA GLU A 162 -30.76 7.56 25.65
C GLU A 162 -29.36 8.16 25.93
N GLU A 163 -28.29 7.38 25.76
CA GLU A 163 -26.89 7.86 25.81
C GLU A 163 -26.62 8.84 24.66
N GLY A 164 -27.11 8.54 23.45
CA GLY A 164 -27.05 9.41 22.29
C GLY A 164 -27.72 10.77 22.50
N LYS A 165 -28.93 10.78 23.08
CA LYS A 165 -29.66 12.02 23.44
C LYS A 165 -28.91 12.86 24.46
N ALA A 166 -28.36 12.25 25.51
CA ALA A 166 -27.55 12.96 26.49
C ALA A 166 -26.27 13.53 25.84
N LEU A 167 -25.56 12.74 25.03
CA LEU A 167 -24.35 13.20 24.33
C LEU A 167 -24.64 14.32 23.30
N LEU A 168 -25.85 14.37 22.73
CA LEU A 168 -26.29 15.50 21.91
C LEU A 168 -26.38 16.83 22.67
N THR A 169 -26.47 16.85 24.01
CA THR A 169 -26.41 18.09 24.81
C THR A 169 -24.99 18.53 25.16
N LEU A 170 -23.95 17.79 24.76
CA LEU A 170 -22.56 18.17 25.01
C LEU A 170 -22.24 19.54 24.38
N ASP A 171 -21.84 20.51 25.20
CA ASP A 171 -21.35 21.82 24.77
C ASP A 171 -20.16 22.26 25.63
N HIS A 172 -18.98 21.73 25.28
CA HIS A 172 -17.72 22.03 25.96
C HIS A 172 -16.66 22.43 24.93
N GLN A 173 -15.77 23.32 25.34
CA GLN A 173 -14.60 23.76 24.57
C GLN A 173 -13.33 23.71 25.42
N ALA A 174 -12.18 23.68 24.75
CA ALA A 174 -10.82 23.64 25.32
C ALA A 174 -10.60 22.53 26.37
N SER A 175 -11.29 21.39 26.21
CA SER A 175 -11.30 20.30 27.21
C SER A 175 -10.73 18.99 26.66
N ILE A 176 -10.28 18.11 27.55
CA ILE A 176 -9.94 16.71 27.25
C ILE A 176 -11.20 15.87 27.52
N VAL A 177 -11.89 15.48 26.46
CA VAL A 177 -13.17 14.76 26.53
C VAL A 177 -12.90 13.26 26.46
N SER A 178 -13.22 12.50 27.51
CA SER A 178 -13.21 11.03 27.49
C SER A 178 -14.61 10.51 27.17
N LEU A 179 -14.77 9.88 26.01
CA LEU A 179 -16.05 9.28 25.61
C LEU A 179 -16.32 7.98 26.37
N SER A 180 -17.59 7.60 26.51
CA SER A 180 -17.98 6.27 26.98
C SER A 180 -17.52 5.18 25.99
N GLY A 181 -17.59 3.93 26.43
CA GLY A 181 -17.39 2.78 25.54
C GLY A 181 -18.48 2.62 24.47
N SER A 182 -19.68 3.17 24.65
CA SER A 182 -20.83 3.01 23.76
C SER A 182 -21.01 4.17 22.79
N ASN A 183 -20.54 5.38 23.14
CA ASN A 183 -20.75 6.59 22.34
C ASN A 183 -20.46 6.43 20.83
N PRO A 184 -19.36 5.78 20.38
CA PRO A 184 -19.07 5.65 18.95
C PRO A 184 -20.10 4.87 18.13
N LEU A 185 -21.02 4.15 18.79
CA LEU A 185 -22.07 3.36 18.16
C LEU A 185 -23.30 4.19 17.79
N HIS A 186 -23.52 5.34 18.42
CA HIS A 186 -24.65 6.21 18.13
C HIS A 186 -24.23 7.32 17.14
N HIS A 187 -24.79 7.27 15.93
CA HIS A 187 -24.30 8.04 14.79
C HIS A 187 -24.41 9.56 14.97
N ASP A 188 -25.58 10.06 15.35
CA ASP A 188 -25.87 11.51 15.27
C ASP A 188 -25.18 12.30 16.38
N SER A 189 -25.05 11.70 17.56
CA SER A 189 -24.28 12.27 18.66
C SER A 189 -22.78 12.34 18.30
N MET A 190 -22.22 11.28 17.69
CA MET A 190 -20.85 11.32 17.18
C MET A 190 -20.68 12.37 16.07
N ALA A 191 -21.61 12.46 15.12
CA ALA A 191 -21.58 13.46 14.05
C ALA A 191 -21.63 14.91 14.59
N LYS A 192 -22.21 15.16 15.78
CA LYS A 192 -22.02 16.41 16.53
C LYS A 192 -20.65 16.48 17.20
N VAL A 193 -20.29 15.50 18.03
CA VAL A 193 -19.08 15.48 18.87
C VAL A 193 -17.80 15.67 18.05
N VAL A 194 -17.66 14.97 16.91
CA VAL A 194 -16.43 15.04 16.09
C VAL A 194 -16.17 16.41 15.47
N LYS A 195 -17.15 17.31 15.43
CA LYS A 195 -17.00 18.70 14.97
C LYS A 195 -16.35 19.60 16.04
N GLY A 196 -16.45 19.23 17.32
CA GLY A 196 -15.95 20.04 18.44
C GLY A 196 -14.46 19.84 18.76
N GLY A 197 -13.75 18.94 18.09
CA GLY A 197 -12.37 18.62 18.44
C GLY A 197 -11.74 17.49 17.61
N VAL A 198 -10.48 17.17 17.95
CA VAL A 198 -9.71 16.07 17.32
C VAL A 198 -10.03 14.76 18.04
N VAL A 199 -10.43 13.74 17.28
CA VAL A 199 -10.77 12.42 17.80
C VAL A 199 -9.55 11.51 17.73
N ILE A 200 -9.08 11.09 18.91
CA ILE A 200 -7.91 10.23 19.08
C ILE A 200 -8.40 8.84 19.49
N TYR A 201 -8.16 7.86 18.62
CA TYR A 201 -8.47 6.47 18.91
C TYR A 201 -7.31 5.79 19.65
N LEU A 202 -7.53 5.48 20.93
CA LEU A 202 -6.67 4.61 21.73
C LEU A 202 -6.92 3.15 21.32
N ASP A 203 -6.15 2.69 20.34
CA ASP A 203 -6.28 1.39 19.69
C ASP A 203 -5.41 0.35 20.40
N ALA A 204 -6.00 -0.29 21.42
CA ALA A 204 -5.37 -1.36 22.18
C ALA A 204 -5.59 -2.73 21.53
N GLU A 205 -4.63 -3.64 21.65
CA GLU A 205 -4.82 -5.04 21.25
C GLU A 205 -6.01 -5.69 21.95
N THR A 206 -6.72 -6.59 21.25
CA THR A 206 -7.88 -7.30 21.82
C THR A 206 -7.50 -8.10 23.07
N LYS A 207 -6.32 -8.75 23.09
CA LYS A 207 -5.81 -9.46 24.27
C LYS A 207 -5.61 -8.54 25.49
N THR A 208 -5.07 -7.33 25.27
CA THR A 208 -4.89 -6.31 26.30
C THR A 208 -6.23 -5.84 26.86
N ILE A 209 -7.22 -5.59 26.00
CA ILE A 209 -8.59 -5.22 26.40
C ILE A 209 -9.22 -6.33 27.25
N LEU A 210 -9.21 -7.58 26.78
CA LEU A 210 -9.78 -8.73 27.50
C LEU A 210 -9.14 -8.94 28.89
N SER A 211 -7.80 -8.85 28.96
CA SER A 211 -7.06 -8.96 30.23
C SER A 211 -7.46 -7.88 31.22
N ARG A 212 -7.52 -6.61 30.76
CA ARG A 212 -7.94 -5.48 31.60
C ARG A 212 -9.42 -5.60 32.02
N GLN A 213 -10.31 -6.05 31.15
CA GLN A 213 -11.74 -6.22 31.47
C GLN A 213 -12.01 -7.33 32.49
N LYS A 214 -11.29 -8.47 32.41
CA LYS A 214 -11.33 -9.51 33.44
C LYS A 214 -10.93 -8.98 34.82
N ASN A 215 -9.87 -8.16 34.88
CA ASN A 215 -9.44 -7.52 36.12
C ASN A 215 -10.47 -6.51 36.65
N MET A 216 -11.24 -5.87 35.77
CA MET A 216 -12.35 -4.96 36.13
C MET A 216 -13.68 -5.67 36.41
N LYS A 217 -13.75 -7.01 36.30
CA LYS A 217 -14.98 -7.83 36.44
C LYS A 217 -16.11 -7.40 35.49
N VAL A 218 -15.77 -7.04 34.25
CA VAL A 218 -16.73 -6.65 33.21
C VAL A 218 -16.97 -7.83 32.27
N ASP A 219 -18.05 -8.58 32.51
CA ASP A 219 -18.37 -9.81 31.77
C ASP A 219 -19.35 -9.59 30.59
N ARG A 220 -19.94 -8.39 30.46
CA ARG A 220 -20.85 -8.00 29.36
C ARG A 220 -20.60 -6.56 28.94
N ILE A 221 -20.74 -6.28 27.64
CA ILE A 221 -20.69 -4.92 27.07
C ILE A 221 -21.93 -4.69 26.20
N ILE A 222 -22.48 -3.48 26.25
CA ILE A 222 -23.65 -3.03 25.46
C ILE A 222 -23.52 -3.43 23.98
N GLY A 223 -24.59 -3.98 23.41
CA GLY A 223 -24.63 -4.42 22.01
C GLY A 223 -24.05 -5.82 21.76
N MET A 224 -23.75 -6.58 22.82
CA MET A 224 -23.46 -8.01 22.76
C MET A 224 -24.77 -8.79 22.55
N ALA A 225 -24.93 -9.40 21.38
CA ALA A 225 -26.04 -10.31 21.11
C ALA A 225 -25.89 -11.60 21.94
N ASP A 226 -27.00 -12.26 22.26
CA ASP A 226 -26.98 -13.49 23.05
C ASP A 226 -26.13 -14.58 22.36
N GLY A 227 -25.12 -15.08 23.07
CA GLY A 227 -24.17 -16.07 22.56
C GLY A 227 -22.99 -15.52 21.75
N ALA A 228 -22.91 -14.21 21.47
CA ALA A 228 -21.71 -13.63 20.88
C ALA A 228 -20.53 -13.63 21.87
N THR A 229 -19.30 -13.80 21.39
CA THR A 229 -18.11 -13.68 22.24
C THR A 229 -17.67 -12.22 22.39
N LEU A 230 -16.97 -11.92 23.49
CA LEU A 230 -16.43 -10.60 23.77
C LEU A 230 -15.43 -10.15 22.69
N GLU A 231 -14.65 -11.09 22.15
CA GLU A 231 -13.78 -10.92 20.99
C GLU A 231 -14.55 -10.45 19.74
N GLN A 232 -15.67 -11.08 19.41
CA GLN A 232 -16.51 -10.72 18.27
C GLN A 232 -17.10 -9.32 18.43
N VAL A 233 -17.55 -8.97 19.63
CA VAL A 233 -18.09 -7.63 19.95
C VAL A 233 -17.00 -6.57 19.86
N ILE A 234 -15.79 -6.84 20.37
CA ILE A 234 -14.63 -5.95 20.21
C ILE A 234 -14.34 -5.71 18.73
N GLU A 235 -14.26 -6.77 17.91
CA GLU A 235 -13.95 -6.67 16.49
C GLU A 235 -15.03 -5.94 15.68
N ALA A 236 -16.30 -6.18 15.98
CA ALA A 236 -17.42 -5.43 15.39
C ALA A 236 -17.33 -3.93 15.74
N ARG A 237 -17.02 -3.61 17.00
CA ARG A 237 -16.86 -2.22 17.48
C ARG A 237 -15.70 -1.49 16.82
N ARG A 238 -14.54 -2.14 16.60
CA ARG A 238 -13.39 -1.54 15.89
C ARG A 238 -13.80 -0.94 14.54
N LYS A 239 -14.56 -1.69 13.74
CA LYS A 239 -15.05 -1.27 12.42
C LYS A 239 -15.99 -0.07 12.45
N VAL A 240 -16.66 0.17 13.59
CA VAL A 240 -17.47 1.39 13.80
C VAL A 240 -16.57 2.54 14.24
N TYR A 241 -15.61 2.29 15.14
CA TYR A 241 -14.71 3.31 15.69
C TYR A 241 -13.82 3.92 14.60
N GLU A 242 -13.37 3.12 13.63
CA GLU A 242 -12.55 3.59 12.49
C GLU A 242 -13.26 4.59 11.56
N LYS A 243 -14.58 4.78 11.71
CA LYS A 243 -15.34 5.82 11.00
C LYS A 243 -15.15 7.22 11.61
N TRP A 244 -14.69 7.31 12.86
CA TRP A 244 -14.76 8.56 13.63
C TRP A 244 -13.41 9.21 13.92
N HIS A 245 -12.32 8.45 13.99
CA HIS A 245 -11.02 8.98 14.40
C HIS A 245 -10.37 9.92 13.36
N ASP A 246 -9.55 10.85 13.84
CA ASP A 246 -8.63 11.65 13.04
C ASP A 246 -7.18 11.22 13.29
N LEU A 247 -6.89 10.78 14.52
CA LEU A 247 -5.60 10.24 14.97
C LEU A 247 -5.78 8.87 15.60
N ARG A 248 -4.74 8.05 15.53
CA ARG A 248 -4.67 6.75 16.19
C ARG A 248 -3.41 6.64 17.03
N VAL A 249 -3.54 6.03 18.20
CA VAL A 249 -2.43 5.70 19.11
C VAL A 249 -2.53 4.22 19.46
N PHE A 250 -1.49 3.46 19.16
CA PHE A 250 -1.41 2.05 19.57
C PHE A 250 -1.14 1.93 21.07
N ILE A 251 -1.91 1.05 21.74
CA ILE A 251 -1.80 0.78 23.17
C ILE A 251 -1.34 -0.66 23.38
N HIS A 252 -0.09 -0.80 23.78
CA HIS A 252 0.59 -2.07 23.97
C HIS A 252 0.32 -2.62 25.37
N ALA A 253 0.49 -3.94 25.54
CA ALA A 253 0.19 -4.61 26.81
C ALA A 253 1.02 -4.07 28.00
N ARG A 254 2.21 -3.53 27.72
CA ARG A 254 3.17 -2.98 28.70
C ARG A 254 3.05 -1.48 28.94
N ASP A 255 2.28 -0.75 28.13
CA ASP A 255 2.14 0.70 28.29
C ASP A 255 1.49 1.06 29.62
N THR A 256 2.16 1.90 30.40
CA THR A 256 1.55 2.59 31.55
C THR A 256 0.62 3.71 31.06
N PRO A 257 -0.30 4.22 31.90
CA PRO A 257 -1.10 5.39 31.55
C PRO A 257 -0.27 6.64 31.18
N SER A 258 0.96 6.75 31.71
CA SER A 258 1.89 7.82 31.34
C SER A 258 2.44 7.63 29.93
N ASP A 259 2.84 6.41 29.55
CA ASP A 259 3.33 6.12 28.20
C ASP A 259 2.24 6.37 27.15
N VAL A 260 0.98 6.00 27.46
CA VAL A 260 -0.17 6.32 26.62
C VAL A 260 -0.37 7.83 26.49
N ALA A 261 -0.26 8.59 27.58
CA ALA A 261 -0.36 10.05 27.52
C ALA A 261 0.75 10.68 26.67
N GLU A 262 2.00 10.21 26.76
CA GLU A 262 3.09 10.68 25.90
C GLU A 262 2.87 10.34 24.43
N LYS A 263 2.41 9.12 24.11
CA LYS A 263 2.05 8.75 22.73
C LYS A 263 0.93 9.64 22.16
N VAL A 264 -0.07 9.99 22.99
CA VAL A 264 -1.13 10.92 22.60
C VAL A 264 -0.59 12.35 22.41
N MET A 265 0.30 12.83 23.28
CA MET A 265 0.97 14.13 23.11
C MET A 265 1.78 14.19 21.80
N ALA A 266 2.53 13.14 21.48
CA ALA A 266 3.26 13.03 20.21
C ALA A 266 2.32 13.04 18.99
N ALA A 267 1.19 12.32 19.06
CA ALA A 267 0.18 12.32 17.99
C ALA A 267 -0.47 13.70 17.79
N ILE A 268 -0.78 14.42 18.88
CA ILE A 268 -1.30 15.80 18.84
C ILE A 268 -0.27 16.77 18.27
N SER A 269 1.00 16.65 18.68
CA SER A 269 2.09 17.47 18.15
C SER A 269 2.24 17.29 16.64
N ARG A 270 2.25 16.02 16.16
CA ARG A 270 2.25 15.69 14.73
C ARG A 270 1.03 16.22 13.97
N PHE A 271 -0.15 16.29 14.60
CA PHE A 271 -1.36 16.86 13.98
C PHE A 271 -1.32 18.38 13.85
N HIS A 272 -0.48 19.06 14.65
CA HIS A 272 -0.26 20.49 14.55
C HIS A 272 0.85 20.85 13.54
N ASP A 273 1.95 20.11 13.54
CA ASP A 273 3.02 20.18 12.55
C ASP A 273 3.65 18.80 12.38
N ASP A 274 3.59 18.24 11.17
CA ASP A 274 4.17 16.95 10.84
C ASP A 274 5.52 17.06 10.11
N GLY A 275 6.10 18.27 10.08
CA GLY A 275 7.34 18.57 9.36
C GLY A 275 7.16 18.84 7.86
N GLY A 276 6.00 18.52 7.29
CA GLY A 276 5.74 18.62 5.85
C GLY A 276 6.79 17.91 4.98
N HIS A 277 6.97 18.42 3.77
CA HIS A 277 8.00 17.95 2.83
C HIS A 277 8.86 19.13 2.35
N VAL A 278 10.14 18.87 2.14
CA VAL A 278 11.13 19.83 1.61
C VAL A 278 11.78 19.27 0.34
N SER A 279 12.45 20.12 -0.44
CA SER A 279 13.26 19.67 -1.58
C SER A 279 14.59 19.08 -1.11
N THR A 280 15.06 18.03 -1.77
CA THR A 280 16.42 17.49 -1.62
C THR A 280 17.52 18.46 -2.02
N ARG A 281 17.19 19.60 -2.64
CA ARG A 281 18.15 20.62 -3.09
C ARG A 281 17.92 22.01 -2.50
N ASP A 282 16.98 22.19 -1.57
CA ASP A 282 16.76 23.50 -0.93
C ASP A 282 17.88 23.79 0.08
N VAL A 283 18.74 24.76 -0.26
CA VAL A 283 19.87 25.19 0.56
C VAL A 283 19.52 26.38 1.45
N THR A 284 18.51 27.19 1.09
CA THR A 284 18.15 28.38 1.85
C THR A 284 17.20 28.05 3.00
N GLY A 285 16.42 26.97 2.88
CA GLY A 285 15.36 26.62 3.83
C GLY A 285 14.17 27.58 3.76
N GLU A 286 14.14 28.44 2.75
CA GLU A 286 13.10 29.44 2.52
C GLU A 286 11.93 28.87 1.70
N THR A 287 12.07 27.67 1.11
CA THR A 287 10.92 27.03 0.46
C THR A 287 9.90 26.61 1.51
N SER A 288 8.64 27.02 1.30
CA SER A 288 7.55 26.65 2.20
C SER A 288 7.37 25.12 2.20
N ARG A 289 7.36 24.52 3.40
CA ARG A 289 7.10 23.09 3.59
C ARG A 289 5.81 22.70 2.87
N SER A 290 5.90 21.73 1.97
CA SER A 290 4.77 21.26 1.16
C SER A 290 3.99 20.16 1.87
N THR A 291 2.66 20.24 1.83
CA THR A 291 1.73 19.18 2.28
C THR A 291 1.84 17.93 1.41
N PHE A 292 1.27 16.80 1.85
CA PHE A 292 1.29 15.57 1.07
C PHE A 292 0.62 15.77 -0.31
N LEU A 293 -0.56 16.40 -0.34
CA LEU A 293 -1.28 16.66 -1.60
C LEU A 293 -0.50 17.58 -2.55
N GLU A 294 0.19 18.59 -2.02
CA GLU A 294 1.04 19.46 -2.84
C GLU A 294 2.19 18.68 -3.49
N THR A 295 2.85 17.78 -2.77
CA THR A 295 3.91 16.93 -3.37
C THR A 295 3.37 15.96 -4.42
N VAL A 296 2.13 15.48 -4.26
CA VAL A 296 1.46 14.59 -5.22
C VAL A 296 1.06 15.35 -6.49
N LEU A 297 0.58 16.59 -6.37
CA LEU A 297 0.16 17.40 -7.51
C LEU A 297 1.35 17.98 -8.29
N GLN A 298 2.39 18.45 -7.58
CA GLN A 298 3.58 19.04 -8.20
C GLN A 298 4.56 17.99 -8.73
N GLY A 299 4.76 16.88 -8.01
CA GLY A 299 5.64 15.77 -8.38
C GLY A 299 7.15 16.05 -8.23
N LEU A 300 7.60 17.23 -8.69
CA LEU A 300 8.96 17.77 -8.57
C LEU A 300 8.92 19.09 -7.81
N ALA A 301 9.96 19.42 -7.05
CA ALA A 301 10.05 20.73 -6.39
C ALA A 301 10.45 21.83 -7.39
N PRO A 302 10.12 23.12 -7.12
CA PRO A 302 10.41 24.23 -8.04
C PRO A 302 11.91 24.44 -8.39
N ASP A 303 12.82 24.00 -7.51
CA ASP A 303 14.28 24.05 -7.73
C ASP A 303 14.82 22.83 -8.51
N GLY A 304 13.92 21.96 -8.98
CA GLY A 304 14.26 20.73 -9.69
C GLY A 304 14.73 19.58 -8.79
N GLY A 305 14.67 19.73 -7.46
CA GLY A 305 14.89 18.65 -6.50
C GLY A 305 13.64 17.80 -6.25
N LEU A 306 13.81 16.74 -5.46
CA LEU A 306 12.77 15.79 -5.12
C LEU A 306 12.20 16.06 -3.72
N TYR A 307 10.89 15.88 -3.54
CA TYR A 307 10.28 15.99 -2.21
C TYR A 307 10.67 14.85 -1.26
N VAL A 308 10.99 15.20 -0.01
CA VAL A 308 11.29 14.30 1.11
C VAL A 308 10.74 14.86 2.42
N ARG A 309 10.40 14.00 3.40
CA ARG A 309 10.18 14.45 4.79
C ARG A 309 11.52 14.69 5.50
N PRO A 310 11.76 15.87 6.11
CA PRO A 310 13.01 16.16 6.82
C PRO A 310 13.05 15.52 8.21
N ARG A 311 14.18 14.86 8.56
CA ARG A 311 14.62 14.35 9.88
C ARG A 311 13.70 13.45 10.72
N GLN A 312 12.38 13.57 10.67
CA GLN A 312 11.43 12.78 11.47
C GLN A 312 10.55 11.95 10.55
N ARG A 313 11.01 10.73 10.24
CA ARG A 313 10.19 9.69 9.63
C ARG A 313 9.32 9.03 10.71
N PRO A 314 8.14 8.49 10.36
CA PRO A 314 7.37 7.67 11.30
C PRO A 314 8.19 6.44 11.69
N THR A 315 8.14 6.07 12.97
CA THR A 315 8.81 4.87 13.49
C THR A 315 7.78 3.88 14.05
N LEU A 316 8.13 2.61 14.00
CA LEU A 316 7.37 1.48 14.51
C LEU A 316 8.29 0.72 15.47
N SER A 317 7.83 0.54 16.70
CA SER A 317 8.44 -0.40 17.65
C SER A 317 8.14 -1.84 17.24
N LEU A 318 8.85 -2.80 17.86
CA LEU A 318 8.52 -4.22 17.68
C LEU A 318 7.09 -4.56 18.16
N ASP A 319 6.56 -3.84 19.15
CA ASP A 319 5.18 -4.00 19.62
C ASP A 319 4.16 -3.44 18.60
N ASP A 320 4.50 -2.37 17.86
CA ASP A 320 3.68 -1.89 16.74
C ASP A 320 3.67 -2.92 15.60
N LEU A 321 4.84 -3.47 15.23
CA LEU A 321 4.92 -4.56 14.25
C LEU A 321 4.14 -5.81 14.73
N GLN A 322 4.18 -6.11 16.03
CA GLN A 322 3.42 -7.21 16.62
C GLN A 322 1.89 -6.98 16.55
N THR A 323 1.46 -5.72 16.69
CA THR A 323 0.05 -5.30 16.51
C THR A 323 -0.39 -5.46 15.04
N LEU A 324 0.49 -5.20 14.08
CA LEU A 324 0.22 -5.34 12.63
C LEU A 324 0.25 -6.80 12.13
N LEU A 325 0.87 -7.73 12.88
CA LEU A 325 1.06 -9.13 12.49
C LEU A 325 -0.25 -9.86 12.07
N PRO A 326 -1.35 -9.84 12.86
CA PRO A 326 -2.60 -10.54 12.51
C PRO A 326 -3.44 -9.83 11.44
N MET A 327 -3.12 -8.57 11.10
CA MET A 327 -3.92 -7.75 10.18
C MET A 327 -3.79 -8.22 8.72
N THR A 328 -4.84 -7.99 7.93
CA THR A 328 -4.78 -8.12 6.48
C THR A 328 -3.89 -7.05 5.85
N VAL A 329 -3.45 -7.26 4.60
CA VAL A 329 -2.56 -6.31 3.90
C VAL A 329 -3.19 -4.93 3.74
N VAL A 330 -4.52 -4.84 3.56
CA VAL A 330 -5.26 -3.55 3.48
C VAL A 330 -5.31 -2.84 4.83
N GLU A 331 -5.47 -3.58 5.94
CA GLU A 331 -5.45 -3.02 7.29
C GLU A 331 -4.03 -2.55 7.67
N ARG A 332 -3.00 -3.35 7.38
CA ARG A 332 -1.59 -2.95 7.49
C ARG A 332 -1.32 -1.68 6.69
N ALA A 333 -1.78 -1.64 5.43
CA ALA A 333 -1.65 -0.47 4.56
C ALA A 333 -2.29 0.79 5.15
N LEU A 334 -3.48 0.69 5.74
CA LEU A 334 -4.13 1.82 6.41
C LEU A 334 -3.25 2.37 7.55
N ARG A 335 -2.76 1.52 8.45
CA ARG A 335 -1.99 1.98 9.63
C ARG A 335 -0.64 2.57 9.23
N LEU A 336 0.00 2.01 8.22
CA LEU A 336 1.24 2.56 7.67
C LEU A 336 1.01 3.92 7.00
N LEU A 337 -0.05 4.06 6.18
CA LEU A 337 -0.34 5.33 5.52
C LEU A 337 -0.89 6.40 6.48
N GLU A 338 -1.62 6.04 7.54
CA GLU A 338 -1.97 6.93 8.67
C GLU A 338 -0.71 7.52 9.34
N ALA A 339 0.44 6.86 9.23
CA ALA A 339 1.73 7.35 9.73
C ALA A 339 2.41 8.36 8.78
N TRP A 340 2.19 8.26 7.47
CA TRP A 340 2.88 9.07 6.45
C TRP A 340 2.04 10.19 5.83
N VAL A 341 0.72 10.10 5.86
CA VAL A 341 -0.21 11.09 5.30
C VAL A 341 -0.81 11.90 6.44
N HIS A 342 -0.92 13.22 6.27
CA HIS A 342 -1.55 14.07 7.27
C HIS A 342 -3.07 13.91 7.21
N PRO A 343 -3.80 13.75 8.35
CA PRO A 343 -5.24 13.54 8.35
C PRO A 343 -6.08 14.73 7.82
N LEU A 344 -5.50 15.94 7.75
CA LEU A 344 -6.13 17.10 7.08
C LEU A 344 -5.91 17.12 5.55
N ASP A 345 -4.99 16.30 5.04
CA ASP A 345 -4.74 16.14 3.61
C ASP A 345 -5.66 15.01 3.08
N VAL A 346 -5.59 13.84 3.72
CA VAL A 346 -6.50 12.70 3.49
C VAL A 346 -6.89 12.12 4.85
N SER A 347 -8.18 12.11 5.19
CA SER A 347 -8.64 11.54 6.46
C SER A 347 -8.40 10.03 6.51
N PRO A 348 -8.31 9.40 7.71
CA PRO A 348 -8.22 7.95 7.82
C PRO A 348 -9.38 7.22 7.13
N GLN A 349 -10.56 7.84 7.09
CA GLN A 349 -11.74 7.30 6.42
C GLN A 349 -11.61 7.34 4.89
N ALA A 350 -11.21 8.48 4.30
CA ALA A 350 -10.94 8.58 2.87
C ALA A 350 -9.77 7.66 2.45
N LEU A 351 -8.72 7.57 3.27
CA LEU A 351 -7.58 6.69 3.07
C LEU A 351 -8.00 5.21 3.05
N ARG A 352 -8.86 4.79 4.00
CA ARG A 352 -9.47 3.45 4.01
C ARG A 352 -10.23 3.18 2.72
N HIS A 353 -11.07 4.12 2.26
CA HIS A 353 -11.82 4.00 1.01
C HIS A 353 -10.92 3.90 -0.22
N PHE A 354 -9.85 4.70 -0.28
CA PHE A 354 -8.89 4.64 -1.37
C PHE A 354 -8.18 3.28 -1.43
N LEU A 355 -7.83 2.72 -0.28
CA LEU A 355 -7.21 1.39 -0.17
C LEU A 355 -8.18 0.25 -0.53
N ASP A 356 -9.43 0.29 -0.01
CA ASP A 356 -10.45 -0.71 -0.33
C ASP A 356 -10.74 -0.77 -1.83
N LEU A 357 -10.66 0.36 -2.54
CA LEU A 357 -10.82 0.44 -4.00
C LEU A 357 -9.55 0.07 -4.78
N ALA A 358 -8.39 0.62 -4.41
CA ALA A 358 -7.13 0.36 -5.10
C ALA A 358 -6.67 -1.11 -4.99
N TYR A 359 -7.00 -1.77 -3.88
CA TYR A 359 -6.60 -3.15 -3.57
C TYR A 359 -7.84 -4.06 -3.42
N THR A 360 -8.90 -3.78 -4.20
CA THR A 360 -10.15 -4.56 -4.17
C THR A 360 -9.90 -6.04 -4.49
N ARG A 361 -10.56 -6.95 -3.77
CA ARG A 361 -10.60 -8.38 -4.14
C ARG A 361 -11.19 -8.56 -5.54
N GLY A 362 -10.47 -9.26 -6.42
CA GLY A 362 -10.86 -9.47 -7.82
C GLY A 362 -10.28 -8.46 -8.80
N LEU A 363 -9.63 -7.38 -8.33
CA LEU A 363 -8.70 -6.58 -9.14
C LEU A 363 -7.30 -7.19 -9.11
N PHE A 364 -6.94 -7.85 -8.00
CA PHE A 364 -5.73 -8.63 -7.84
C PHE A 364 -6.02 -10.13 -7.95
N ASP A 365 -5.18 -10.85 -8.68
CA ASP A 365 -5.33 -12.29 -8.99
C ASP A 365 -4.99 -13.21 -7.80
N HIS A 366 -4.50 -12.66 -6.68
CA HIS A 366 -4.19 -13.42 -5.46
C HIS A 366 -4.85 -12.80 -4.22
N PRO A 367 -5.55 -13.58 -3.35
CA PRO A 367 -6.27 -13.05 -2.19
C PRO A 367 -5.35 -12.44 -1.11
N GLY A 368 -4.06 -12.80 -1.12
CA GLY A 368 -3.03 -12.19 -0.27
C GLY A 368 -2.40 -10.91 -0.84
N LEU A 369 -2.77 -10.49 -2.07
CA LEU A 369 -2.23 -9.35 -2.84
C LEU A 369 -0.74 -9.44 -3.21
N CYS A 370 0.16 -9.68 -2.25
CA CYS A 370 1.61 -9.85 -2.45
C CYS A 370 2.14 -11.03 -1.62
N PRO A 371 1.78 -12.28 -1.97
CA PRO A 371 2.21 -13.46 -1.23
C PRO A 371 3.73 -13.61 -1.24
N LEU A 372 4.24 -14.25 -0.20
CA LEU A 372 5.64 -14.59 -0.06
C LEU A 372 5.83 -16.09 -0.33
N VAL A 373 6.72 -16.43 -1.26
CA VAL A 373 6.93 -17.80 -1.73
C VAL A 373 8.39 -18.21 -1.51
N PRO A 374 8.69 -19.30 -0.78
CA PRO A 374 10.04 -19.79 -0.63
C PRO A 374 10.58 -20.35 -1.96
N LEU A 375 11.70 -19.83 -2.44
CA LEU A 375 12.43 -20.36 -3.60
C LEU A 375 13.55 -21.32 -3.17
N THR A 376 14.21 -21.02 -2.05
CA THR A 376 15.18 -21.88 -1.39
C THR A 376 14.98 -21.84 0.13
N LYS A 377 15.85 -22.50 0.90
CA LYS A 377 15.87 -22.40 2.36
C LYS A 377 15.96 -20.94 2.88
N ASN A 378 16.66 -20.07 2.14
CA ASN A 378 17.01 -18.72 2.59
C ASN A 378 16.53 -17.60 1.66
N VAL A 379 16.03 -17.90 0.46
CA VAL A 379 15.54 -16.89 -0.49
C VAL A 379 14.03 -17.05 -0.69
N TYR A 380 13.29 -15.98 -0.42
CA TYR A 380 11.84 -15.92 -0.46
C TYR A 380 11.42 -14.84 -1.44
N THR A 381 10.70 -15.17 -2.52
CA THR A 381 10.21 -14.15 -3.45
C THR A 381 8.87 -13.58 -2.99
N GLN A 382 8.78 -12.26 -2.90
CA GLN A 382 7.50 -11.58 -2.71
C GLN A 382 6.89 -11.29 -4.08
N GLU A 383 5.78 -11.95 -4.42
CA GLU A 383 5.11 -11.80 -5.71
C GLU A 383 4.33 -10.48 -5.77
N LEU A 384 4.93 -9.41 -6.31
CA LEU A 384 4.31 -8.08 -6.39
C LEU A 384 3.44 -7.89 -7.64
N PHE A 385 3.31 -8.93 -8.46
CA PHE A 385 2.78 -8.90 -9.82
C PHE A 385 1.36 -9.44 -9.98
N HIS A 386 0.57 -9.52 -8.91
CA HIS A 386 -0.83 -9.96 -8.98
C HIS A 386 -1.83 -8.84 -9.29
N GLY A 387 -1.35 -7.60 -9.47
CA GLY A 387 -2.20 -6.45 -9.86
C GLY A 387 -2.61 -6.48 -11.33
N PRO A 388 -3.50 -5.56 -11.77
CA PRO A 388 -4.17 -5.65 -13.07
C PRO A 388 -3.26 -5.61 -14.30
N THR A 389 -2.01 -5.10 -14.17
CA THR A 389 -1.03 -5.06 -15.27
C THR A 389 0.12 -6.05 -15.09
N ALA A 390 0.00 -6.91 -14.08
CA ALA A 390 0.93 -7.96 -13.70
C ALA A 390 2.35 -7.46 -13.37
N SER A 391 2.45 -6.31 -12.69
CA SER A 391 3.74 -5.74 -12.26
C SER A 391 3.65 -5.02 -10.91
N PHE A 392 4.77 -4.93 -10.19
CA PHE A 392 4.84 -4.22 -8.90
C PHE A 392 4.40 -2.75 -8.95
N LYS A 393 4.35 -2.17 -10.16
CA LYS A 393 3.96 -0.77 -10.38
C LYS A 393 2.48 -0.54 -10.07
N ASP A 394 1.66 -1.59 -10.10
CA ASP A 394 0.23 -1.55 -9.72
C ASP A 394 0.03 -1.12 -8.26
N TRP A 395 0.92 -1.51 -7.34
CA TRP A 395 0.89 -1.04 -5.94
C TRP A 395 0.92 0.49 -5.82
N ALA A 396 1.71 1.14 -6.66
CA ALA A 396 1.76 2.59 -6.72
C ALA A 396 0.59 3.18 -7.51
N LEU A 397 0.30 2.62 -8.68
CA LEU A 397 -0.54 3.28 -9.69
C LEU A 397 -2.04 2.96 -9.57
N GLN A 398 -2.46 1.96 -8.77
CA GLN A 398 -3.87 1.84 -8.38
C GLN A 398 -4.23 2.82 -7.24
N LEU A 399 -3.28 3.24 -6.42
CA LEU A 399 -3.54 4.14 -5.29
C LEU A 399 -3.26 5.63 -5.62
N MET A 400 -2.18 5.92 -6.37
CA MET A 400 -1.80 7.29 -6.74
C MET A 400 -2.94 8.12 -7.39
N PRO A 401 -3.75 7.61 -8.34
CA PRO A 401 -4.76 8.42 -9.03
C PRO A 401 -5.83 8.98 -8.08
N ARG A 402 -6.10 8.31 -6.95
CA ARG A 402 -7.01 8.81 -5.91
C ARG A 402 -6.39 9.95 -5.11
N PHE A 403 -5.12 9.82 -4.71
CA PHE A 403 -4.38 10.93 -4.11
C PHE A 403 -4.27 12.12 -5.07
N TYR A 404 -4.06 11.86 -6.35
CA TYR A 404 -3.95 12.90 -7.38
C TYR A 404 -5.28 13.61 -7.61
N THR A 405 -6.37 12.86 -7.76
CA THR A 405 -7.75 13.39 -7.84
C THR A 405 -8.09 14.26 -6.62
N ARG A 406 -7.81 13.76 -5.42
CA ARG A 406 -7.99 14.50 -4.17
C ARG A 406 -7.16 15.79 -4.14
N ALA A 407 -5.90 15.73 -4.55
CA ALA A 407 -5.02 16.89 -4.62
C ALA A 407 -5.51 17.94 -5.63
N ALA A 408 -5.90 17.51 -6.84
CA ALA A 408 -6.47 18.38 -7.87
C ALA A 408 -7.75 19.08 -7.39
N ASN A 409 -8.71 18.32 -6.84
CA ASN A 409 -9.98 18.87 -6.33
C ASN A 409 -9.78 19.83 -5.14
N THR A 410 -8.81 19.54 -4.26
CA THR A 410 -8.57 20.36 -3.05
C THR A 410 -7.76 21.61 -3.34
N LEU A 411 -6.71 21.51 -4.16
CA LEU A 411 -5.71 22.58 -4.35
C LEU A 411 -5.93 23.40 -5.62
N ARG A 412 -6.64 22.86 -6.62
CA ARG A 412 -6.93 23.51 -7.91
C ARG A 412 -8.37 23.20 -8.37
N PRO A 413 -9.40 23.48 -7.54
CA PRO A 413 -10.79 23.27 -7.93
C PRO A 413 -11.10 24.03 -9.22
N GLY A 414 -11.69 23.35 -10.21
CA GLY A 414 -11.92 23.91 -11.54
C GLY A 414 -10.96 23.39 -12.62
N GLN A 415 -9.71 23.13 -12.26
CA GLN A 415 -8.63 22.82 -13.21
C GLN A 415 -8.76 21.41 -13.80
N ARG A 416 -8.48 21.25 -15.11
CA ARG A 416 -8.28 19.95 -15.75
C ARG A 416 -6.80 19.59 -15.75
N PHE A 417 -6.47 18.31 -15.64
CA PHE A 417 -5.11 17.80 -15.66
C PHE A 417 -4.95 16.68 -16.68
N LEU A 418 -3.85 16.71 -17.43
CA LEU A 418 -3.45 15.62 -18.31
C LEU A 418 -2.11 15.06 -17.83
N VAL A 419 -2.16 13.84 -17.29
CA VAL A 419 -0.98 13.09 -16.85
C VAL A 419 -0.32 12.47 -18.08
N VAL A 420 0.85 12.96 -18.48
CA VAL A 420 1.59 12.46 -19.64
C VAL A 420 2.78 11.61 -19.20
N ALA A 421 2.95 10.45 -19.82
CA ALA A 421 4.10 9.58 -19.64
C ALA A 421 4.64 9.05 -20.98
N ALA A 422 5.93 8.75 -21.03
CA ALA A 422 6.52 7.91 -22.07
C ALA A 422 6.76 6.50 -21.51
N THR A 423 6.63 5.46 -22.33
CA THR A 423 6.89 4.09 -21.88
C THR A 423 7.57 3.20 -22.92
N SER A 424 8.40 2.28 -22.41
CA SER A 424 8.94 1.10 -23.11
C SER A 424 8.33 -0.21 -22.57
N GLY A 425 7.35 -0.16 -21.66
CA GLY A 425 6.79 -1.33 -21.00
C GLY A 425 5.79 -1.02 -19.88
N ASP A 426 5.93 -1.71 -18.75
CA ASP A 426 4.91 -1.75 -17.67
C ASP A 426 4.37 -0.40 -17.16
N THR A 427 5.20 0.65 -17.17
CA THR A 427 4.81 1.92 -16.53
C THR A 427 3.62 2.55 -17.23
N GLY A 428 3.55 2.45 -18.57
CA GLY A 428 2.42 2.97 -19.33
C GLY A 428 1.13 2.22 -19.02
N SER A 429 1.15 0.88 -19.12
CA SER A 429 -0.03 0.04 -18.83
C SER A 429 -0.57 0.30 -17.42
N ALA A 430 0.29 0.31 -16.40
CA ALA A 430 -0.13 0.54 -15.01
C ALA A 430 -0.66 1.96 -14.77
N THR A 431 -0.12 2.97 -15.48
CA THR A 431 -0.59 4.35 -15.38
C THR A 431 -1.98 4.48 -16.00
N LEU A 432 -2.19 3.97 -17.21
CA LEU A 432 -3.47 4.08 -17.89
C LEU A 432 -4.58 3.31 -17.14
N ASP A 433 -4.30 2.08 -16.69
CA ASP A 433 -5.26 1.25 -15.94
C ASP A 433 -5.67 1.93 -14.61
N GLY A 434 -4.71 2.43 -13.85
CA GLY A 434 -4.98 3.14 -12.60
C GLY A 434 -5.80 4.41 -12.80
N PHE A 435 -5.40 5.26 -13.76
CA PHE A 435 -6.13 6.51 -14.02
C PHE A 435 -7.50 6.29 -14.67
N SER A 436 -7.70 5.25 -15.49
CA SER A 436 -9.04 4.94 -16.03
C SER A 436 -10.01 4.43 -14.96
N ARG A 437 -9.52 3.61 -14.01
CA ARG A 437 -10.34 3.06 -12.92
C ARG A 437 -10.63 4.03 -11.78
N HIS A 438 -9.72 4.96 -11.50
CA HIS A 438 -9.68 5.64 -10.21
C HIS A 438 -9.62 7.16 -10.24
N ALA A 439 -9.53 7.78 -11.42
CA ALA A 439 -9.73 9.23 -11.60
C ALA A 439 -11.19 9.60 -11.94
N THR A 440 -12.16 8.74 -11.58
CA THR A 440 -13.58 8.90 -11.89
C THR A 440 -14.17 10.18 -11.29
N GLY A 441 -14.84 11.00 -12.12
CA GLY A 441 -15.43 12.28 -11.70
C GLY A 441 -14.42 13.43 -11.56
N ALA A 442 -13.12 13.13 -11.67
CA ALA A 442 -12.06 14.12 -11.74
C ALA A 442 -11.85 14.55 -13.19
N ARG A 443 -11.44 15.81 -13.39
CA ARG A 443 -11.01 16.34 -14.70
C ARG A 443 -9.59 15.87 -15.03
N VAL A 444 -9.28 14.59 -14.79
CA VAL A 444 -7.92 14.06 -14.82
C VAL A 444 -7.85 12.90 -15.83
N GLY A 445 -7.15 13.15 -16.93
CA GLY A 445 -6.86 12.15 -17.96
C GLY A 445 -5.42 11.66 -17.89
N ALA A 446 -5.15 10.52 -18.50
CA ALA A 446 -3.79 9.99 -18.65
C ALA A 446 -3.48 9.67 -20.12
N LEU A 447 -2.28 10.04 -20.56
CA LEU A 447 -1.81 9.80 -21.92
C LEU A 447 -0.41 9.18 -21.92
N VAL A 448 -0.24 8.13 -22.72
CA VAL A 448 1.04 7.43 -22.88
C VAL A 448 1.53 7.54 -24.32
N LEU A 449 2.76 8.04 -24.47
CA LEU A 449 3.56 7.89 -25.69
C LEU A 449 4.36 6.58 -25.59
N TYR A 450 4.38 5.79 -26.68
CA TYR A 450 5.23 4.61 -26.79
C TYR A 450 5.92 4.54 -28.16
N PRO A 451 7.13 3.96 -28.26
CA PRO A 451 7.78 3.76 -29.55
C PRO A 451 7.06 2.67 -30.33
N ALA A 452 6.55 2.98 -31.52
CA ALA A 452 5.67 2.10 -32.29
C ALA A 452 6.31 0.75 -32.63
N HIS A 453 7.65 0.70 -32.75
CA HIS A 453 8.40 -0.46 -33.23
C HIS A 453 9.39 -1.05 -32.20
N ASN A 454 9.68 -0.34 -31.09
CA ASN A 454 10.70 -0.72 -30.10
C ASN A 454 10.10 -1.01 -28.71
N ILE A 455 9.09 -1.89 -28.67
CA ILE A 455 8.43 -2.40 -27.46
C ILE A 455 8.09 -3.88 -27.66
N SER A 456 8.07 -4.69 -26.59
CA SER A 456 7.62 -6.09 -26.72
C SER A 456 6.15 -6.14 -27.11
N GLU A 457 5.77 -7.07 -28.00
CA GLU A 457 4.39 -7.11 -28.51
C GLU A 457 3.38 -7.42 -27.39
N ILE A 458 3.77 -8.19 -26.36
CA ILE A 458 2.92 -8.41 -25.18
C ILE A 458 2.64 -7.07 -24.46
N GLN A 459 3.67 -6.28 -24.14
CA GLN A 459 3.49 -4.99 -23.46
C GLN A 459 2.78 -3.95 -24.35
N ARG A 460 3.01 -3.98 -25.67
CA ARG A 460 2.27 -3.19 -26.65
C ARG A 460 0.78 -3.52 -26.60
N GLN A 461 0.42 -4.80 -26.69
CA GLN A 461 -0.96 -5.26 -26.59
C GLN A 461 -1.62 -4.87 -25.26
N GLN A 462 -0.92 -4.98 -24.11
CA GLN A 462 -1.46 -4.48 -22.84
C GLN A 462 -1.79 -2.97 -22.87
N THR A 463 -1.01 -2.20 -23.63
CA THR A 463 -1.11 -0.74 -23.66
C THR A 463 -2.18 -0.29 -24.65
N ILE A 464 -2.23 -0.86 -25.86
CA ILE A 464 -3.20 -0.46 -26.89
C ILE A 464 -4.62 -1.03 -26.67
N THR A 465 -4.78 -2.09 -25.89
CA THR A 465 -6.10 -2.67 -25.53
C THR A 465 -6.75 -2.02 -24.29
N MET A 466 -6.12 -0.99 -23.74
CA MET A 466 -6.59 -0.31 -22.54
C MET A 466 -7.96 0.37 -22.74
N GLU A 467 -8.78 0.39 -21.69
CA GLU A 467 -10.13 0.94 -21.72
C GLU A 467 -10.29 2.13 -20.75
N GLY A 468 -11.02 3.15 -21.19
CA GLY A 468 -11.38 4.33 -20.40
C GLY A 468 -11.57 5.56 -21.29
N ALA A 469 -12.57 6.40 -21.00
CA ALA A 469 -12.81 7.63 -21.77
C ALA A 469 -11.77 8.73 -21.48
N ASN A 470 -11.16 8.70 -20.29
CA ASN A 470 -10.13 9.64 -19.85
C ASN A 470 -8.70 9.12 -20.09
N VAL A 471 -8.50 8.09 -20.93
CA VAL A 471 -7.16 7.59 -21.27
C VAL A 471 -6.90 7.53 -22.76
N LYS A 472 -5.64 7.76 -23.13
CA LYS A 472 -5.18 7.77 -24.53
C LYS A 472 -3.80 7.16 -24.65
N VAL A 473 -3.58 6.43 -25.74
CA VAL A 473 -2.26 5.97 -26.15
C VAL A 473 -1.99 6.50 -27.55
N ILE A 474 -0.76 6.96 -27.77
CA ILE A 474 -0.24 7.40 -29.07
C ILE A 474 1.06 6.64 -29.31
N GLY A 475 1.12 5.87 -30.41
CA GLY A 475 2.38 5.34 -30.92
C GLY A 475 3.15 6.43 -31.63
N VAL A 476 4.46 6.51 -31.41
CA VAL A 476 5.34 7.42 -32.13
C VAL A 476 6.30 6.58 -32.96
N ASP A 477 6.44 6.90 -34.25
CA ASP A 477 7.42 6.27 -35.15
C ASP A 477 8.85 6.76 -34.85
N ALA A 478 9.33 6.36 -33.66
CA ALA A 478 10.62 6.73 -33.10
C ALA A 478 11.04 5.71 -32.01
N ASP A 479 12.19 5.94 -31.38
CA ASP A 479 12.62 5.22 -30.19
C ASP A 479 12.02 5.78 -28.88
N PHE A 480 12.30 5.08 -27.77
CA PHE A 480 11.83 5.48 -26.44
C PHE A 480 12.44 6.81 -25.97
N ASP A 481 13.69 7.10 -26.34
CA ASP A 481 14.38 8.33 -25.93
C ASP A 481 13.71 9.55 -26.58
N TYR A 482 13.32 9.47 -27.85
CA TYR A 482 12.52 10.47 -28.53
C TYR A 482 11.17 10.69 -27.83
N CYS A 483 10.46 9.61 -27.46
CA CYS A 483 9.21 9.73 -26.69
C CYS A 483 9.45 10.47 -25.35
N GLN A 484 10.50 10.13 -24.62
CA GLN A 484 10.83 10.76 -23.34
C GLN A 484 11.27 12.22 -23.49
N GLN A 485 12.05 12.56 -24.54
CA GLN A 485 12.45 13.92 -24.87
C GLN A 485 11.25 14.78 -25.30
N THR A 486 10.34 14.20 -26.08
CA THR A 486 9.09 14.83 -26.51
C THR A 486 8.22 15.22 -25.32
N VAL A 487 8.01 14.32 -24.36
CA VAL A 487 7.31 14.65 -23.10
C VAL A 487 8.03 15.78 -22.36
N LYS A 488 9.36 15.72 -22.19
CA LYS A 488 10.13 16.81 -21.53
C LYS A 488 9.96 18.17 -22.23
N ARG A 489 9.94 18.19 -23.57
CA ARG A 489 9.76 19.41 -24.37
C ARG A 489 8.39 20.06 -24.13
N MET A 490 7.32 19.27 -24.03
CA MET A 490 5.96 19.77 -23.76
C MET A 490 5.84 20.55 -22.45
N PHE A 491 6.61 20.19 -21.41
CA PHE A 491 6.63 20.91 -20.13
C PHE A 491 7.37 22.26 -20.19
N LEU A 492 8.14 22.52 -21.25
CA LEU A 492 8.86 23.78 -21.48
C LEU A 492 8.19 24.67 -22.55
N ASP A 493 7.31 24.08 -23.35
CA ASP A 493 6.62 24.73 -24.46
C ASP A 493 5.38 25.51 -23.98
N LYS A 494 5.53 26.84 -23.92
CA LYS A 494 4.48 27.76 -23.47
C LYS A 494 3.32 27.86 -24.46
N ASP A 495 3.57 27.72 -25.76
CA ASP A 495 2.53 27.83 -26.78
C ASP A 495 1.67 26.56 -26.80
N PHE A 496 2.29 25.39 -26.65
CA PHE A 496 1.58 24.13 -26.43
C PHE A 496 0.72 24.18 -25.16
N GLN A 497 1.28 24.63 -24.03
CA GLN A 497 0.52 24.77 -22.78
C GLN A 497 -0.65 25.74 -22.91
N LYS A 498 -0.48 26.85 -23.64
CA LYS A 498 -1.58 27.78 -23.96
C LYS A 498 -2.65 27.16 -24.85
N ALA A 499 -2.28 26.29 -25.80
CA ALA A 499 -3.21 25.61 -26.70
C ALA A 499 -4.06 24.52 -26.01
N LEU A 500 -3.62 24.01 -24.86
CA LEU A 500 -4.39 23.10 -23.99
C LEU A 500 -5.48 23.79 -23.16
N GLY A 501 -5.46 25.13 -23.08
CA GLY A 501 -6.51 25.91 -22.42
C GLY A 501 -6.57 25.72 -20.90
N ASP A 502 -7.68 25.18 -20.41
CA ASP A 502 -7.93 24.87 -18.99
C ASP A 502 -7.38 23.51 -18.54
N CYS A 503 -6.63 22.82 -19.42
CA CYS A 503 -5.97 21.55 -19.13
C CYS A 503 -4.47 21.73 -18.89
N GLN A 504 -4.01 21.42 -17.67
CA GLN A 504 -2.62 21.53 -17.26
C GLN A 504 -1.92 20.17 -17.39
N LEU A 505 -0.72 20.15 -17.99
CA LEU A 505 0.10 18.95 -18.05
C LEU A 505 0.63 18.57 -16.65
N SER A 506 0.74 17.26 -16.39
CA SER A 506 1.37 16.73 -15.18
C SER A 506 2.09 15.41 -15.44
N VAL A 507 2.93 15.00 -14.50
CA VAL A 507 3.78 13.79 -14.59
C VAL A 507 3.48 12.81 -13.46
N ALA A 508 3.06 11.59 -13.80
CA ALA A 508 2.96 10.46 -12.87
C ALA A 508 4.26 9.65 -12.81
N ASN A 509 5.41 10.33 -12.78
CA ASN A 509 6.73 9.71 -12.89
C ASN A 509 7.15 9.07 -11.55
N SER A 510 8.14 8.16 -11.58
CA SER A 510 8.67 7.46 -10.39
C SER A 510 9.28 8.37 -9.30
N ILE A 511 9.40 9.67 -9.57
CA ILE A 511 9.78 10.70 -8.59
C ILE A 511 8.61 11.18 -7.73
N ASN A 512 7.36 11.00 -8.16
CA ASN A 512 6.19 11.50 -7.45
C ASN A 512 6.03 10.79 -6.09
N TRP A 513 5.81 11.54 -5.02
CA TRP A 513 5.70 11.00 -3.67
C TRP A 513 4.53 10.00 -3.54
N GLY A 514 3.42 10.24 -4.26
CA GLY A 514 2.28 9.34 -4.36
C GLY A 514 2.57 8.00 -5.04
N ARG A 515 3.69 7.87 -5.77
CA ARG A 515 4.19 6.57 -6.27
C ARG A 515 5.20 5.91 -5.34
N LEU A 516 6.00 6.69 -4.61
CA LEU A 516 7.05 6.16 -3.73
C LEU A 516 6.45 5.57 -2.45
N LEU A 517 5.50 6.29 -1.83
CA LEU A 517 4.94 5.90 -0.53
C LEU A 517 4.20 4.55 -0.52
N PRO A 518 3.33 4.19 -1.50
CA PRO A 518 2.63 2.90 -1.49
C PRO A 518 3.56 1.68 -1.58
N GLN A 519 4.81 1.86 -2.02
CA GLN A 519 5.77 0.77 -2.13
C GLN A 519 6.35 0.33 -0.77
N VAL A 520 6.36 1.23 0.23
CA VAL A 520 6.79 0.90 1.61
C VAL A 520 5.91 -0.20 2.22
N LEU A 521 4.64 -0.26 1.81
CA LEU A 521 3.61 -1.12 2.38
C LEU A 521 3.91 -2.61 2.18
N TYR A 522 4.31 -3.01 0.98
CA TYR A 522 4.63 -4.41 0.69
C TYR A 522 5.95 -4.83 1.35
N HIS A 523 6.92 -3.93 1.51
CA HIS A 523 8.15 -4.22 2.25
C HIS A 523 7.91 -4.54 3.72
N VAL A 524 7.11 -3.71 4.43
CA VAL A 524 6.72 -4.01 5.82
C VAL A 524 5.89 -5.30 5.89
N THR A 525 4.99 -5.50 4.93
CA THR A 525 4.15 -6.72 4.82
C THR A 525 4.98 -7.99 4.68
N ALA A 526 6.03 -8.00 3.86
CA ALA A 526 6.89 -9.18 3.66
C ALA A 526 7.57 -9.64 4.95
N TYR A 527 8.10 -8.71 5.74
CA TYR A 527 8.70 -9.04 7.04
C TYR A 527 7.65 -9.58 8.02
N LEU A 528 6.46 -8.97 8.08
CA LEU A 528 5.37 -9.47 8.93
C LEU A 528 4.91 -10.87 8.51
N ASP A 529 4.88 -11.17 7.22
CA ASP A 529 4.52 -12.50 6.74
C ASP A 529 5.63 -13.53 6.97
N MET A 530 6.92 -13.15 6.86
CA MET A 530 8.05 -13.97 7.33
C MET A 530 7.93 -14.36 8.81
N VAL A 531 7.49 -13.43 9.68
CA VAL A 531 7.27 -13.71 11.11
C VAL A 531 6.02 -14.59 11.32
N LYS A 532 4.92 -14.29 10.63
CA LYS A 532 3.64 -14.99 10.74
C LYS A 532 3.75 -16.46 10.32
N ASP A 533 4.46 -16.72 9.23
CA ASP A 533 4.67 -18.05 8.66
C ASP A 533 5.90 -18.75 9.29
N LYS A 534 6.51 -18.12 10.30
CA LYS A 534 7.59 -18.64 11.17
C LYS A 534 8.91 -18.92 10.45
N HIS A 535 9.17 -18.20 9.36
CA HIS A 535 10.49 -18.19 8.71
C HIS A 535 11.53 -17.40 9.52
N VAL A 536 11.08 -16.41 10.30
CA VAL A 536 11.90 -15.67 11.29
C VAL A 536 11.11 -15.39 12.57
N THR A 537 11.80 -15.03 13.65
CA THR A 537 11.16 -14.51 14.87
C THR A 537 11.03 -12.98 14.83
N MET A 538 10.08 -12.40 15.56
CA MET A 538 9.96 -10.95 15.68
C MET A 538 11.26 -10.35 16.26
N GLY A 539 11.86 -9.40 15.54
CA GLY A 539 13.13 -8.76 15.86
C GLY A 539 14.34 -9.36 15.12
N GLN A 540 14.23 -10.57 14.56
CA GLN A 540 15.30 -11.19 13.78
C GLN A 540 15.50 -10.43 12.45
N SER A 541 16.75 -10.12 12.13
CA SER A 541 17.06 -9.36 10.92
C SER A 541 17.00 -10.20 9.65
N VAL A 542 16.57 -9.56 8.56
CA VAL A 542 16.46 -10.12 7.20
C VAL A 542 17.12 -9.19 6.18
N ASP A 543 17.52 -9.73 5.03
CA ASP A 543 17.99 -8.94 3.88
C ASP A 543 16.86 -8.76 2.86
N TYR A 544 16.94 -7.71 2.03
CA TYR A 544 16.00 -7.48 0.92
C TYR A 544 16.78 -7.32 -0.38
N CYS A 545 16.51 -8.13 -1.39
CA CYS A 545 17.09 -8.02 -2.72
C CYS A 545 16.07 -7.50 -3.72
N ILE A 546 16.44 -6.43 -4.43
CA ILE A 546 15.51 -5.67 -5.27
C ILE A 546 16.14 -5.43 -6.64
N PRO A 547 15.54 -5.96 -7.73
CA PRO A 547 15.87 -5.57 -9.10
C PRO A 547 15.65 -4.06 -9.27
N THR A 548 16.73 -3.32 -9.47
CA THR A 548 16.74 -1.87 -9.27
C THR A 548 17.06 -1.10 -10.55
N GLY A 549 16.04 -0.44 -11.09
CA GLY A 549 16.17 0.60 -12.11
C GLY A 549 16.24 2.00 -11.47
N ASN A 550 15.15 2.77 -11.58
CA ASN A 550 15.01 4.13 -11.05
C ASN A 550 14.99 4.29 -9.50
N PHE A 551 15.51 3.30 -8.76
CA PHE A 551 15.77 3.28 -7.31
C PHE A 551 14.57 3.50 -6.35
N GLY A 552 13.36 3.76 -6.86
CA GLY A 552 12.18 3.99 -6.03
C GLY A 552 11.77 2.78 -5.15
N ASN A 553 11.85 1.57 -5.69
CA ASN A 553 11.51 0.35 -4.94
C ASN A 553 12.48 0.12 -3.77
N ILE A 554 13.79 0.10 -4.02
CA ILE A 554 14.81 -0.08 -2.97
C ILE A 554 14.86 1.10 -1.97
N LEU A 555 14.54 2.32 -2.41
CA LEU A 555 14.34 3.45 -1.50
C LEU A 555 13.12 3.27 -0.58
N SER A 556 12.05 2.64 -1.06
CA SER A 556 10.89 2.32 -0.21
C SER A 556 11.19 1.20 0.80
N ALA A 557 12.09 0.27 0.48
CA ALA A 557 12.64 -0.69 1.45
C ALA A 557 13.57 0.00 2.47
N TYR A 558 14.36 1.00 2.03
CA TYR A 558 15.09 1.88 2.94
C TYR A 558 14.14 2.62 3.89
N TYR A 559 13.00 3.14 3.42
CA TYR A 559 11.99 3.70 4.32
C TYR A 559 11.38 2.67 5.27
N ALA A 560 11.13 1.43 4.84
CA ALA A 560 10.68 0.37 5.76
C ALA A 560 11.73 0.08 6.85
N LYS A 561 13.02 0.06 6.51
CA LYS A 561 14.14 -0.06 7.47
C LYS A 561 14.15 1.12 8.46
N GLU A 562 14.06 2.35 7.95
CA GLU A 562 14.03 3.57 8.76
C GLU A 562 12.77 3.70 9.64
N MET A 563 11.67 3.04 9.24
CA MET A 563 10.49 2.88 10.09
C MET A 563 10.70 1.85 11.21
N GLY A 564 11.82 1.14 11.28
CA GLY A 564 12.10 0.16 12.34
C GLY A 564 11.86 -1.30 11.96
N VAL A 565 11.56 -1.63 10.69
CA VAL A 565 11.59 -3.03 10.24
C VAL A 565 13.03 -3.56 10.35
N PRO A 566 13.28 -4.75 10.95
CA PRO A 566 14.62 -5.35 11.08
C PRO A 566 15.31 -5.74 9.76
N ILE A 567 15.63 -4.78 8.90
CA ILE A 567 16.33 -5.01 7.63
C ILE A 567 17.83 -4.81 7.82
N ARG A 568 18.61 -5.88 7.64
CA ARG A 568 20.07 -5.86 7.77
C ARG A 568 20.70 -5.17 6.56
N HIS A 569 20.62 -5.76 5.36
CA HIS A 569 21.10 -5.14 4.12
C HIS A 569 20.03 -5.05 3.01
N LEU A 570 20.17 -4.00 2.20
CA LEU A 570 19.44 -3.79 0.95
C LEU A 570 20.36 -4.13 -0.23
N LEU A 571 20.09 -5.24 -0.91
CA LEU A 571 20.85 -5.72 -2.06
C LEU A 571 20.27 -5.08 -3.33
N CYS A 572 21.00 -4.12 -3.89
CA CYS A 572 20.71 -3.47 -5.16
C CYS A 572 21.16 -4.40 -6.32
N ALA A 573 20.20 -4.99 -7.03
CA ALA A 573 20.49 -5.86 -8.16
C ALA A 573 20.32 -5.11 -9.49
N SER A 574 21.40 -4.98 -10.25
CA SER A 574 21.41 -4.40 -11.61
C SER A 574 21.50 -5.48 -12.68
N ASN A 575 21.13 -5.19 -13.92
CA ASN A 575 21.56 -5.97 -15.08
C ASN A 575 22.89 -5.41 -15.62
N SER A 576 23.25 -5.69 -16.88
CA SER A 576 24.43 -5.11 -17.55
C SER A 576 24.54 -3.58 -17.45
N ASN A 577 23.44 -2.84 -17.30
CA ASN A 577 23.41 -1.41 -17.00
C ASN A 577 23.70 -1.16 -15.50
N ASN A 578 24.92 -1.48 -15.07
CA ASN A 578 25.31 -1.65 -13.67
C ASN A 578 25.79 -0.38 -12.94
N ILE A 579 25.47 0.83 -13.42
CA ILE A 579 25.91 2.12 -12.83
C ILE A 579 25.63 2.26 -11.33
N LEU A 580 24.53 1.68 -10.83
CA LEU A 580 24.20 1.68 -9.40
C LEU A 580 25.11 0.74 -8.59
N THR A 581 25.57 -0.36 -9.19
CA THR A 581 26.54 -1.27 -8.58
C THR A 581 27.92 -0.63 -8.54
N GLU A 582 28.35 0.06 -9.60
CA GLU A 582 29.57 0.88 -9.57
C GLU A 582 29.48 1.90 -8.43
N PHE A 583 28.42 2.72 -8.42
CA PHE A 583 28.25 3.79 -7.43
C PHE A 583 28.27 3.30 -5.97
N LEU A 584 27.54 2.23 -5.64
CA LEU A 584 27.52 1.69 -4.28
C LEU A 584 28.86 1.03 -3.88
N THR A 585 29.68 0.64 -4.87
CA THR A 585 31.00 0.04 -4.67
C THR A 585 32.11 1.09 -4.55
N THR A 586 32.12 2.13 -5.39
CA THR A 586 33.23 3.08 -5.54
C THR A 586 32.92 4.48 -4.99
N GLY A 587 31.63 4.82 -4.81
CA GLY A 587 31.17 6.18 -4.53
C GLY A 587 31.16 7.11 -5.75
N VAL A 588 31.58 6.64 -6.92
CA VAL A 588 31.60 7.40 -8.19
C VAL A 588 30.33 7.13 -8.97
N TYR A 589 29.66 8.19 -9.42
CA TYR A 589 28.47 8.12 -10.26
C TYR A 589 28.78 8.83 -11.58
N HIS A 590 28.90 8.06 -12.66
CA HIS A 590 29.40 8.55 -13.95
C HIS A 590 28.46 8.20 -15.13
N PRO A 591 27.24 8.77 -15.21
CA PRO A 591 26.29 8.52 -16.31
C PRO A 591 26.88 8.67 -17.71
N ALA A 592 27.78 9.65 -17.92
CA ALA A 592 28.39 9.92 -19.21
C ALA A 592 29.31 8.80 -19.73
N ASN A 593 29.74 7.86 -18.86
CA ASN A 593 30.56 6.70 -19.24
C ASN A 593 29.72 5.54 -19.78
N TYR A 594 28.40 5.58 -19.60
CA TYR A 594 27.49 4.50 -19.98
C TYR A 594 26.74 4.83 -21.27
N ARG A 595 26.64 3.84 -22.16
CA ARG A 595 25.61 3.79 -23.21
C ARG A 595 24.54 2.82 -22.76
N LEU A 596 23.28 3.19 -22.91
CA LEU A 596 22.15 2.33 -22.54
C LEU A 596 22.20 1.04 -23.37
N GLN A 597 22.30 -0.11 -22.70
CA GLN A 597 22.22 -1.41 -23.33
C GLN A 597 20.79 -1.93 -23.21
N SER A 598 20.20 -2.37 -24.32
CA SER A 598 18.90 -3.06 -24.30
C SER A 598 19.09 -4.48 -23.77
N THR A 599 18.35 -4.87 -22.75
CA THR A 599 18.43 -6.20 -22.13
C THR A 599 17.09 -6.94 -22.12
N VAL A 600 17.12 -8.22 -21.73
CA VAL A 600 15.92 -9.03 -21.41
C VAL A 600 15.19 -8.55 -20.14
N SER A 601 15.75 -7.59 -19.40
CA SER A 601 15.17 -6.98 -18.20
C SER A 601 14.95 -5.45 -18.37
N PRO A 602 14.19 -5.01 -19.38
CA PRO A 602 14.16 -3.61 -19.84
C PRO A 602 13.57 -2.60 -18.85
N SER A 603 12.87 -3.02 -17.79
CA SER A 603 12.41 -2.08 -16.74
C SER A 603 13.52 -1.60 -15.81
N ILE A 604 14.72 -2.21 -15.86
CA ILE A 604 15.89 -1.77 -15.08
C ILE A 604 17.08 -1.33 -15.95
N ASP A 605 16.91 -1.26 -17.28
CA ASP A 605 17.85 -0.59 -18.18
C ASP A 605 17.90 0.91 -17.89
N ILE A 606 18.93 1.34 -17.14
CA ILE A 606 19.11 2.74 -16.75
C ILE A 606 20.58 3.17 -16.79
N ILE A 607 20.84 4.32 -17.44
CA ILE A 607 22.12 5.06 -17.32
C ILE A 607 22.07 6.15 -16.24
N GLY A 608 20.92 6.33 -15.58
CA GLY A 608 20.76 7.29 -14.51
C GLY A 608 19.55 7.01 -13.64
N SER A 609 19.70 7.22 -12.33
CA SER A 609 18.69 6.88 -11.33
C SER A 609 18.08 8.12 -10.68
N SER A 610 16.78 8.29 -10.87
CA SER A 610 16.05 9.45 -10.33
C SER A 610 15.94 9.46 -8.81
N ASN A 611 15.63 8.33 -8.16
CA ASN A 611 15.44 8.32 -6.69
C ASN A 611 16.75 8.19 -5.89
N LEU A 612 17.91 8.04 -6.54
CA LEU A 612 19.21 8.05 -5.86
C LEU A 612 19.42 9.36 -5.08
N GLU A 613 18.90 10.47 -5.60
CA GLU A 613 18.97 11.80 -4.98
C GLU A 613 18.38 11.84 -3.57
N ARG A 614 17.24 11.15 -3.38
CA ARG A 614 16.60 11.05 -2.05
C ARG A 614 17.46 10.26 -1.08
N LEU A 615 18.11 9.19 -1.55
CA LEU A 615 19.04 8.43 -0.68
C LEU A 615 20.24 9.30 -0.29
N LEU A 616 20.84 10.03 -1.23
CA LEU A 616 21.94 10.95 -0.93
C LEU A 616 21.53 11.98 0.14
N TYR A 617 20.38 12.65 -0.03
CA TYR A 617 19.84 13.54 1.00
C TYR A 617 19.63 12.84 2.35
N HIS A 618 19.11 11.61 2.38
CA HIS A 618 18.88 10.92 3.64
C HIS A 618 20.17 10.54 4.36
N VAL A 619 21.21 10.17 3.61
CA VAL A 619 22.53 9.80 4.15
C VAL A 619 23.34 11.03 4.58
N THR A 620 23.23 12.16 3.89
CA THR A 620 23.99 13.38 4.21
C THR A 620 23.26 14.33 5.16
N GLN A 621 21.93 14.39 5.09
CA GLN A 621 21.08 15.46 5.60
C GLN A 621 21.51 16.86 5.10
N ASP A 622 22.15 16.92 3.93
CA ASP A 622 22.77 18.11 3.35
C ASP A 622 22.27 18.34 1.90
N PRO A 623 21.25 19.21 1.71
CA PRO A 623 20.76 19.57 0.38
C PRO A 623 21.75 20.41 -0.45
N GLY A 624 22.74 21.07 0.19
CA GLY A 624 23.80 21.77 -0.51
C GLY A 624 24.76 20.80 -1.21
N MET A 625 25.18 19.75 -0.50
CA MET A 625 25.96 18.65 -1.08
C MET A 625 25.19 17.96 -2.21
N VAL A 626 23.90 17.67 -2.03
CA VAL A 626 23.07 17.05 -3.08
C VAL A 626 22.95 17.94 -4.31
N ARG A 627 22.72 19.25 -4.13
CA ARG A 627 22.70 20.23 -5.23
C ARG A 627 24.02 20.23 -6.00
N GLN A 628 25.16 20.29 -5.29
CA GLN A 628 26.49 20.29 -5.91
C GLN A 628 26.76 18.98 -6.66
N PHE A 629 26.46 17.82 -6.05
CA PHE A 629 26.64 16.51 -6.68
C PHE A 629 25.92 16.40 -8.03
N TYR A 630 24.66 16.81 -8.12
CA TYR A 630 23.93 16.79 -9.39
C TYR A 630 24.33 17.91 -10.35
N GLN A 631 24.91 19.01 -9.86
CA GLN A 631 25.54 20.03 -10.70
C GLN A 631 26.82 19.49 -11.36
N ASP A 632 27.66 18.76 -10.62
CA ASP A 632 28.88 18.12 -11.16
C ASP A 632 28.56 17.01 -12.16
N VAL A 633 27.55 16.18 -11.90
CA VAL A 633 27.04 15.22 -12.90
C VAL A 633 26.62 15.93 -14.19
N LYS A 634 25.97 17.11 -14.10
CA LYS A 634 25.50 17.87 -15.25
C LYS A 634 26.64 18.56 -16.03
N THR A 635 27.67 19.06 -15.35
CA THR A 635 28.74 19.87 -15.97
C THR A 635 29.99 19.04 -16.34
N GLN A 636 30.29 17.98 -15.58
CA GLN A 636 31.48 17.15 -15.73
C GLN A 636 31.14 15.71 -16.20
N GLY A 637 29.86 15.36 -16.29
CA GLY A 637 29.38 14.00 -16.61
C GLY A 637 29.45 13.00 -15.45
N LYS A 638 30.09 13.37 -14.33
CA LYS A 638 30.32 12.53 -13.15
C LYS A 638 30.32 13.33 -11.85
N ALA A 639 30.06 12.64 -10.74
CA ALA A 639 30.32 13.13 -9.40
C ALA A 639 30.80 11.98 -8.49
N GLN A 640 31.41 12.32 -7.36
CA GLN A 640 31.87 11.35 -6.36
C GLN A 640 31.43 11.78 -4.96
N VAL A 641 30.94 10.83 -4.16
CA VAL A 641 30.66 11.08 -2.73
C VAL A 641 31.92 10.92 -1.89
N THR A 642 31.97 11.58 -0.73
CA THR A 642 33.09 11.42 0.21
C THR A 642 33.14 10.02 0.81
N ASP A 643 34.33 9.58 1.26
CA ASP A 643 34.49 8.27 1.90
C ASP A 643 33.52 8.04 3.07
N LYS A 644 33.23 9.08 3.85
CA LYS A 644 32.24 9.03 4.94
C LYS A 644 30.86 8.64 4.42
N VAL A 645 30.42 9.22 3.31
CA VAL A 645 29.12 8.90 2.67
C VAL A 645 29.17 7.51 2.05
N LEU A 646 30.27 7.11 1.41
CA LEU A 646 30.44 5.77 0.85
C LEU A 646 30.39 4.68 1.94
N GLN A 647 31.02 4.90 3.10
CA GLN A 647 30.94 3.97 4.23
C GLN A 647 29.52 3.91 4.82
N ALA A 648 28.83 5.05 4.92
CA ALA A 648 27.42 5.08 5.34
C ALA A 648 26.52 4.29 4.37
N LEU A 649 26.70 4.46 3.05
CA LEU A 649 26.03 3.64 2.04
C LEU A 649 26.35 2.15 2.21
N LYS A 650 27.63 1.77 2.31
CA LYS A 650 28.08 0.39 2.52
C LYS A 650 27.66 -0.23 3.85
N SER A 651 27.26 0.56 4.85
CA SER A 651 26.65 0.00 6.08
C SER A 651 25.25 -0.59 5.83
N THR A 652 24.52 -0.03 4.85
CA THR A 652 23.10 -0.34 4.60
C THR A 652 22.89 -1.14 3.32
N PHE A 653 23.67 -0.86 2.28
CA PHE A 653 23.50 -1.43 0.95
C PHE A 653 24.58 -2.46 0.61
N ARG A 654 24.19 -3.46 -0.18
CA ARG A 654 25.06 -4.32 -0.98
C ARG A 654 24.64 -4.15 -2.44
N SER A 655 25.47 -4.55 -3.38
CA SER A 655 25.14 -4.42 -4.80
C SER A 655 25.86 -5.46 -5.63
N GLY A 656 25.17 -5.95 -6.65
CA GLY A 656 25.73 -6.84 -7.66
C GLY A 656 24.93 -6.71 -8.95
N PHE A 657 25.42 -7.35 -9.99
CA PHE A 657 24.70 -7.40 -11.26
C PHE A 657 24.70 -8.82 -11.86
N ALA A 658 23.81 -9.03 -12.82
CA ALA A 658 23.78 -10.21 -13.67
C ALA A 658 23.92 -9.80 -15.13
N THR A 659 24.68 -10.56 -15.92
CA THR A 659 24.64 -10.47 -17.39
C THR A 659 23.38 -11.12 -17.96
N GLU A 660 23.18 -10.99 -19.27
CA GLU A 660 22.07 -11.63 -19.99
C GLU A 660 22.14 -13.16 -19.93
N GLU A 661 23.33 -13.73 -20.13
CA GLU A 661 23.59 -15.17 -20.03
C GLU A 661 23.31 -15.66 -18.60
N GLU A 662 23.81 -14.95 -17.59
CA GLU A 662 23.56 -15.25 -16.17
C GLU A 662 22.07 -15.17 -15.82
N THR A 663 21.35 -14.20 -16.37
CA THR A 663 19.91 -14.00 -16.17
C THR A 663 19.11 -15.16 -16.76
N LEU A 664 19.35 -15.51 -18.03
CA LEU A 664 18.65 -16.60 -18.71
C LEU A 664 18.98 -17.96 -18.07
N ASN A 665 20.24 -18.21 -17.73
CA ASN A 665 20.66 -19.40 -17.00
C ASN A 665 20.04 -19.48 -15.59
N THR A 666 19.82 -18.34 -14.93
CA THR A 666 19.13 -18.29 -13.64
C THR A 666 17.66 -18.69 -13.77
N ILE A 667 16.94 -18.19 -14.80
CA ILE A 667 15.55 -18.61 -15.09
C ILE A 667 15.48 -20.13 -15.26
N ARG A 668 16.33 -20.70 -16.14
CA ARG A 668 16.42 -22.14 -16.38
C ARG A 668 16.71 -22.92 -15.11
N THR A 669 17.79 -22.57 -14.42
CA THR A 669 18.27 -23.29 -13.23
C THR A 669 17.26 -23.28 -12.08
N VAL A 670 16.51 -22.18 -11.89
CA VAL A 670 15.48 -22.11 -10.85
C VAL A 670 14.24 -22.91 -11.25
N TYR A 671 13.80 -22.83 -12.50
CA TYR A 671 12.70 -23.65 -13.00
C TYR A 671 13.00 -25.15 -12.88
N ASP A 672 14.16 -25.61 -13.35
CA ASP A 672 14.56 -27.03 -13.32
C ASP A 672 14.65 -27.58 -11.89
N LYS A 673 15.04 -26.75 -10.91
CA LYS A 673 15.23 -27.17 -9.50
C LYS A 673 13.98 -27.06 -8.64
N THR A 674 13.08 -26.12 -8.94
CA THR A 674 11.98 -25.73 -8.03
C THR A 674 10.60 -25.76 -8.68
N GLY A 675 10.53 -25.79 -10.01
CA GLY A 675 9.30 -25.55 -10.77
C GLY A 675 8.83 -24.08 -10.73
N TYR A 676 9.61 -23.16 -10.16
CA TYR A 676 9.27 -21.73 -10.14
C TYR A 676 9.84 -21.01 -11.38
N ILE A 677 8.97 -20.26 -12.06
CA ILE A 677 9.26 -19.52 -13.29
C ILE A 677 9.53 -18.06 -12.91
N LEU A 678 10.80 -17.65 -13.00
CA LEU A 678 11.20 -16.27 -12.80
C LEU A 678 10.96 -15.44 -14.06
N ASP A 679 10.50 -14.21 -13.90
CA ASP A 679 10.67 -13.19 -14.92
C ASP A 679 12.14 -12.71 -14.94
N PRO A 680 12.65 -12.14 -16.05
CA PRO A 680 14.06 -11.73 -16.14
C PRO A 680 14.51 -10.75 -15.04
N HIS A 681 13.66 -9.82 -14.61
CA HIS A 681 14.01 -8.87 -13.55
C HIS A 681 14.17 -9.59 -12.21
N THR A 682 13.23 -10.48 -11.85
CA THR A 682 13.34 -11.28 -10.62
C THR A 682 14.50 -12.28 -10.70
N ALA A 683 14.88 -12.76 -11.90
CA ALA A 683 16.07 -13.58 -12.10
C ALA A 683 17.38 -12.82 -11.84
N VAL A 684 17.51 -11.58 -12.32
CA VAL A 684 18.62 -10.66 -11.95
C VAL A 684 18.71 -10.52 -10.43
N GLY A 685 17.58 -10.30 -9.75
CA GLY A 685 17.53 -10.20 -8.29
C GLY A 685 17.90 -11.52 -7.59
N TYR A 686 17.42 -12.67 -8.06
CA TYR A 686 17.77 -13.97 -7.49
C TYR A 686 19.28 -14.25 -7.60
N HIS A 687 19.85 -13.98 -8.77
CA HIS A 687 21.28 -14.14 -9.04
C HIS A 687 22.12 -13.35 -8.03
N VAL A 688 21.83 -12.06 -7.86
CA VAL A 688 22.51 -11.18 -6.89
C VAL A 688 22.24 -11.62 -5.45
N ALA A 689 21.00 -12.01 -5.10
CA ALA A 689 20.66 -12.52 -3.77
C ALA A 689 21.47 -13.77 -3.38
N THR A 690 21.73 -14.68 -4.33
CA THR A 690 22.52 -15.90 -4.07
C THR A 690 24.03 -15.68 -4.02
N ARG A 691 24.55 -14.58 -4.59
CA ARG A 691 25.98 -14.20 -4.54
C ARG A 691 26.31 -13.29 -3.35
N GLU A 692 25.48 -12.28 -3.10
CA GLU A 692 25.73 -11.21 -2.12
C GLU A 692 25.01 -11.43 -0.77
N GLY A 693 24.01 -12.32 -0.72
CA GLY A 693 23.26 -12.65 0.50
C GLY A 693 24.10 -13.48 1.49
N ALA A 694 23.88 -13.28 2.79
CA ALA A 694 24.58 -14.10 3.78
C ALA A 694 23.92 -15.49 3.93
N PRO A 695 24.70 -16.60 4.00
CA PRO A 695 24.15 -17.96 4.08
C PRO A 695 23.18 -18.25 5.22
N ASP A 696 23.21 -17.48 6.30
CA ASP A 696 22.38 -17.67 7.49
C ASP A 696 21.34 -16.54 7.70
N VAL A 697 21.18 -15.63 6.73
CA VAL A 697 20.22 -14.52 6.80
C VAL A 697 19.15 -14.69 5.72
N PRO A 698 17.87 -14.89 6.09
CA PRO A 698 16.79 -14.95 5.12
C PRO A 698 16.67 -13.66 4.31
N THR A 699 16.53 -13.81 2.99
CA THR A 699 16.48 -12.72 2.02
C THR A 699 15.12 -12.68 1.33
N VAL A 700 14.43 -11.54 1.42
CA VAL A 700 13.22 -11.24 0.66
C VAL A 700 13.61 -10.70 -0.71
N LEU A 701 13.28 -11.42 -1.77
CA LEU A 701 13.49 -11.04 -3.16
C LEU A 701 12.21 -10.38 -3.72
N ALA A 702 12.30 -9.16 -4.23
CA ALA A 702 11.15 -8.50 -4.85
C ALA A 702 10.84 -9.12 -6.23
N GLY A 703 9.74 -9.88 -6.32
CA GLY A 703 9.19 -10.41 -7.56
C GLY A 703 8.48 -9.32 -8.35
N THR A 704 9.19 -8.64 -9.26
CA THR A 704 8.74 -7.35 -9.81
C THR A 704 7.73 -7.43 -10.95
N ALA A 705 7.71 -8.54 -11.71
CA ALA A 705 6.78 -8.72 -12.82
C ALA A 705 6.41 -10.21 -12.98
N HIS A 706 5.26 -10.49 -13.56
CA HIS A 706 4.87 -11.86 -13.88
C HIS A 706 5.65 -12.35 -15.11
N PHE A 707 6.17 -13.58 -15.10
CA PHE A 707 7.00 -14.11 -16.20
C PHE A 707 6.34 -14.00 -17.58
N ALA A 708 5.02 -14.14 -17.65
CA ALA A 708 4.27 -14.07 -18.90
C ALA A 708 4.24 -12.68 -19.57
N LYS A 709 4.85 -11.66 -18.96
CA LYS A 709 5.13 -10.38 -19.62
C LYS A 709 6.34 -10.43 -20.57
N PHE A 710 7.18 -11.46 -20.45
CA PHE A 710 8.47 -11.62 -21.13
C PHE A 710 8.62 -13.04 -21.72
N LEU A 711 7.54 -13.61 -22.28
CA LEU A 711 7.51 -14.98 -22.81
C LEU A 711 8.50 -15.20 -23.96
N ASP A 712 8.79 -14.14 -24.72
CA ASP A 712 9.81 -14.08 -25.76
C ASP A 712 11.23 -14.41 -25.25
N ASN A 713 11.50 -14.15 -23.96
CA ASN A 713 12.78 -14.45 -23.31
C ASN A 713 12.71 -15.65 -22.36
N VAL A 714 11.58 -15.83 -21.67
CA VAL A 714 11.37 -16.92 -20.69
C VAL A 714 11.17 -18.29 -21.37
N LEU A 715 10.44 -18.36 -22.50
CA LEU A 715 10.19 -19.65 -23.17
C LEU A 715 11.47 -20.27 -23.75
N PRO A 716 12.36 -19.54 -24.47
CA PRO A 716 13.62 -20.09 -24.94
C PRO A 716 14.53 -20.55 -23.79
N ALA A 717 14.63 -19.76 -22.72
CA ALA A 717 15.47 -20.09 -21.56
C ALA A 717 15.07 -21.40 -20.88
N ILE A 718 13.77 -21.70 -20.81
CA ILE A 718 13.24 -22.91 -20.15
C ILE A 718 13.22 -24.13 -21.07
N ARG A 719 12.96 -23.95 -22.37
CA ARG A 719 12.77 -25.08 -23.31
C ARG A 719 14.02 -25.47 -24.10
N ASP A 720 15.12 -24.75 -23.94
CA ASP A 720 16.33 -24.92 -24.76
C ASP A 720 16.03 -24.80 -26.26
N LEU A 721 15.09 -23.90 -26.61
CA LEU A 721 14.79 -23.57 -28.00
C LEU A 721 15.88 -22.63 -28.51
N ASN A 722 16.67 -23.09 -29.49
CA ASN A 722 17.59 -22.23 -30.23
C ASN A 722 16.83 -21.01 -30.77
N LYS A 723 17.34 -19.81 -30.51
CA LYS A 723 16.76 -18.57 -31.05
C LYS A 723 16.77 -18.51 -32.58
N ASP A 724 17.57 -19.36 -33.23
CA ASP A 724 17.80 -19.38 -34.68
C ASP A 724 16.77 -20.23 -35.48
N SER A 725 15.78 -20.86 -34.83
CA SER A 725 14.91 -21.85 -35.49
C SER A 725 13.54 -21.37 -35.98
N ASP A 726 13.25 -20.05 -35.96
CA ASP A 726 12.06 -19.49 -36.62
C ASP A 726 12.37 -18.06 -37.13
N PRO A 727 12.28 -17.77 -38.45
CA PRO A 727 12.53 -16.43 -38.98
C PRO A 727 11.42 -15.42 -38.63
N ASP A 728 10.21 -15.89 -38.29
CA ASP A 728 9.10 -15.04 -37.90
C ASP A 728 8.99 -14.93 -36.37
N LYS A 729 8.80 -13.70 -35.84
CA LYS A 729 8.54 -13.52 -34.41
C LYS A 729 7.18 -14.13 -34.05
N PRO A 730 7.10 -15.04 -33.05
CA PRO A 730 5.84 -15.67 -32.68
C PRO A 730 4.82 -14.64 -32.20
N SER A 731 3.57 -14.82 -32.60
CA SER A 731 2.46 -13.98 -32.17
C SER A 731 2.21 -14.09 -30.66
N VAL A 732 1.55 -13.09 -30.08
CA VAL A 732 1.17 -13.11 -28.66
C VAL A 732 0.32 -14.34 -28.33
N GLU A 733 -0.60 -14.72 -29.22
CA GLU A 733 -1.42 -15.93 -29.05
C GLU A 733 -0.57 -17.21 -29.08
N GLN A 734 0.42 -17.31 -29.96
CA GLN A 734 1.36 -18.44 -30.01
C GLN A 734 2.25 -18.52 -28.75
N LEU A 735 2.69 -17.37 -28.22
CA LEU A 735 3.44 -17.28 -26.97
C LEU A 735 2.60 -17.72 -25.77
N PHE A 736 1.38 -17.21 -25.61
CA PHE A 736 0.50 -17.61 -24.51
C PHE A 736 0.04 -19.07 -24.62
N THR A 737 -0.23 -19.57 -25.84
CA THR A 737 -0.53 -20.99 -26.09
C THR A 737 0.66 -21.86 -25.67
N SER A 738 1.87 -21.51 -26.12
CA SER A 738 3.11 -22.20 -25.72
C SER A 738 3.30 -22.20 -24.20
N ALA A 739 3.08 -21.06 -23.55
CA ALA A 739 3.20 -20.90 -22.10
C ALA A 739 2.14 -21.68 -21.31
N SER A 740 0.95 -21.92 -21.88
CA SER A 740 -0.12 -22.72 -21.23
C SER A 740 0.29 -24.17 -20.94
N HIS A 741 1.30 -24.69 -21.66
CA HIS A 741 1.86 -26.02 -21.45
C HIS A 741 3.01 -26.07 -20.44
N LEU A 742 3.50 -24.92 -19.93
CA LEU A 742 4.49 -24.90 -18.86
C LEU A 742 3.88 -25.42 -17.55
N ARG A 743 4.67 -26.18 -16.78
CA ARG A 743 4.26 -26.72 -15.49
C ARG A 743 5.09 -26.03 -14.41
N GLY A 744 4.48 -25.11 -13.66
CA GLY A 744 5.20 -24.38 -12.62
C GLY A 744 4.34 -23.40 -11.82
N GLN A 745 5.02 -22.62 -10.98
CA GLN A 745 4.46 -21.43 -10.31
C GLN A 745 5.25 -20.17 -10.72
N PRO A 746 4.66 -18.97 -10.68
CA PRO A 746 3.23 -18.71 -10.47
C PRO A 746 2.39 -19.29 -11.63
N LYS A 747 1.09 -19.49 -11.38
CA LYS A 747 0.15 -19.81 -12.47
C LYS A 747 -0.03 -18.59 -13.39
N MET A 748 -0.37 -18.84 -14.65
CA MET A 748 -0.66 -17.79 -15.64
C MET A 748 -1.68 -16.77 -15.10
N HIS A 749 -1.27 -15.50 -15.05
CA HIS A 749 -2.12 -14.37 -14.67
C HIS A 749 -3.35 -14.26 -15.61
N SER A 750 -4.54 -14.23 -15.00
CA SER A 750 -5.84 -14.27 -15.68
C SER A 750 -5.99 -13.10 -16.67
N LEU A 751 -5.74 -11.88 -16.21
CA LEU A 751 -5.85 -10.66 -17.01
C LEU A 751 -4.84 -10.64 -18.17
N LEU A 752 -3.61 -11.10 -17.96
CA LEU A 752 -2.62 -11.22 -19.06
C LEU A 752 -3.11 -12.16 -20.17
N SER A 753 -3.61 -13.35 -19.81
CA SER A 753 -4.07 -14.32 -20.80
C SER A 753 -5.20 -13.79 -21.69
N SER A 754 -6.05 -12.90 -21.17
CA SER A 754 -7.12 -12.27 -21.94
C SER A 754 -6.63 -11.28 -23.00
N ILE A 755 -5.45 -10.66 -22.81
CA ILE A 755 -4.98 -9.54 -23.64
C ILE A 755 -4.67 -9.98 -25.07
N ALA A 756 -4.22 -11.22 -25.27
CA ALA A 756 -4.03 -11.82 -26.60
C ALA A 756 -5.29 -11.77 -27.49
N SER A 757 -6.48 -11.74 -26.87
CA SER A 757 -7.78 -11.78 -27.56
C SER A 757 -8.50 -10.42 -27.63
N LYS A 758 -7.96 -9.37 -27.00
CA LYS A 758 -8.64 -8.07 -26.90
C LYS A 758 -8.40 -7.22 -28.16
N PRO A 759 -9.45 -6.58 -28.73
CA PRO A 759 -9.27 -5.65 -29.83
C PRO A 759 -8.56 -4.38 -29.33
N ALA A 760 -7.64 -3.85 -30.14
CA ALA A 760 -6.98 -2.59 -29.86
C ALA A 760 -8.01 -1.43 -29.79
N LYS A 761 -7.93 -0.64 -28.72
CA LYS A 761 -8.71 0.57 -28.49
C LYS A 761 -7.97 1.82 -28.95
N HIS A 762 -6.65 1.74 -29.01
CA HIS A 762 -5.76 2.82 -29.46
C HIS A 762 -4.90 2.33 -30.62
N SER A 763 -5.29 2.69 -31.85
CA SER A 763 -4.58 2.33 -33.09
C SER A 763 -3.75 3.46 -33.69
N GLU A 764 -3.72 4.62 -33.03
CA GLU A 764 -3.04 5.81 -33.54
C GLU A 764 -1.52 5.68 -33.45
N ILE A 765 -0.85 5.86 -34.59
CA ILE A 765 0.58 6.02 -34.72
C ILE A 765 0.82 7.32 -35.47
N VAL A 766 1.69 8.19 -34.93
CA VAL A 766 2.11 9.45 -35.55
C VAL A 766 3.60 9.41 -35.87
N PRO A 767 4.06 10.16 -36.90
CA PRO A 767 5.49 10.33 -37.19
C PRO A 767 6.25 10.90 -35.99
N ALA A 768 7.59 10.85 -36.06
CA ALA A 768 8.50 11.57 -35.16
C ALA A 768 8.47 13.11 -35.35
N ASP A 769 7.28 13.69 -35.49
CA ASP A 769 7.04 15.12 -35.60
C ASP A 769 6.34 15.67 -34.34
N TYR A 770 6.99 16.63 -33.70
CA TYR A 770 6.51 17.21 -32.45
C TYR A 770 5.17 17.95 -32.61
N ALA A 771 4.93 18.61 -33.75
CA ALA A 771 3.70 19.37 -33.96
C ALA A 771 2.47 18.44 -34.09
N GLN A 772 2.60 17.34 -34.83
CA GLN A 772 1.57 16.31 -34.97
C GLN A 772 1.26 15.62 -33.63
N ILE A 773 2.29 15.25 -32.85
CA ILE A 773 2.10 14.68 -31.51
C ILE A 773 1.33 15.66 -30.62
N CYS A 774 1.73 16.94 -30.60
CA CYS A 774 1.03 17.99 -29.85
C CYS A 774 -0.43 18.19 -30.31
N GLN A 775 -0.70 18.16 -31.62
CA GLN A 775 -2.06 18.29 -32.16
C GLN A 775 -2.98 17.16 -31.68
N SER A 776 -2.51 15.91 -31.71
CA SER A 776 -3.26 14.76 -31.20
C SER A 776 -3.55 14.89 -29.70
N ILE A 777 -2.55 15.31 -28.91
CA ILE A 777 -2.72 15.53 -27.47
C ILE A 777 -3.74 16.65 -27.20
N ILE A 778 -3.73 17.76 -27.95
CA ILE A 778 -4.72 18.84 -27.82
C ILE A 778 -6.13 18.34 -28.16
N GLN A 779 -6.28 17.51 -29.19
CA GLN A 779 -7.57 16.93 -29.55
C GLN A 779 -8.10 16.04 -28.41
N PHE A 780 -7.26 15.17 -27.85
CA PHE A 780 -7.64 14.34 -26.70
C PHE A 780 -7.97 15.20 -25.46
N ALA A 781 -7.15 16.20 -25.15
CA ALA A 781 -7.34 17.12 -24.02
C ALA A 781 -8.62 17.98 -24.12
N ARG A 782 -9.33 17.98 -25.25
CA ARG A 782 -10.65 18.60 -25.42
C ARG A 782 -11.81 17.61 -25.31
N SER A 783 -11.54 16.30 -25.27
CA SER A 783 -12.55 15.23 -25.32
C SER A 783 -12.91 14.59 -23.97
N PHE A 784 -12.08 14.79 -22.94
CA PHE A 784 -12.30 14.30 -21.57
C PHE A 784 -12.44 15.44 -20.55
#